data_AF-A0A644XQC3-F1
#
_entry.id   AF-A0A644XQC3-F1
#
_cell.length_a   1.000
_cell.length_b   1.000
_cell.length_c   1.000
_cell.angle_alpha   90.00
_cell.angle_beta   90.00
_cell.angle_gamma   90.00
#
_symmetry.space_group_name_H-M   'P 1'
#
loop_
_entity.id
_entity.type
_entity.pdbx_description
1 polymer ?
#
loop_
_entity_poly.entity_id
_entity_poly.type
_entity_poly.pdbx_seq_one_letter_code
_entity_poly.pdbx_strand_id
1 'polypeptide(L)'
;MKNSIIERMNRMSDYRSSVSRFDTMRASIEERLVAIELEAKRRSGETARLEEEQKTAARTHAEEAEKLETAKHDLDASVENRRKTLDRYTTLREELQKDEQNISSLVSRLKLLEEMQRSREGYFASVKNILRDAPNDTRLSRAIVGVVAELIRVPKEYEIAVTMAMGSTLQNIVTPTAEDAKYVIEYLRARDYGRATLLPMALLNPTRPTREERAMLDLPGCIGFASELVGCDDNVRDVIDYLLCRTIIVKDLDAGIALKKRTRGAFHIATLEGDIISTGGSMSGGSLQKQSHSLLGREREIKELRETLKKAEAVLEEKKRSLRKNEQELLQCDIQVDSFRDAVHACEIEAAKQAEQLDIIRRDVEKSRESEAELEAERLQLSENLTDVERERKSADESQTTIEQDNASTREDVVKAQGELAELRKERERAANELSEQKVRRMALSKERDAVYAEQKRLVNEHRELSIKLQNLEKEEAENEAAIGQIEAELKGMLAEIDADQKVNGAEKEAQKKLEEERLSVSNSLSELRKRREELLTGARDLSERIHKQEMQQAKLEMELAAMQDHIWEEYELTYKNAASLRREIAIGATNTRIGEIKAEVRELGDINLGSIEEYKIVAERHTSLKTQFDDLQKAKADLQQLILELTATMETVFLKQFELIQKNFSSVFAELFGGGFAELRLTDKEDVLGCDIDIIAQPPGKKLQLLTLLSGGERALTAIALLFAMLMLKPPAFCMLDEIESALDEANVSRFADYVKRYSDGTQFILITHRKGSMEVCDTLYGVSMEEKGVSKVVSARFGESGDSANVMQAD
;
A
#
# COMPACT_ATOMS: atom_id res chain seq x y z
N MET A 1 -145.97 -78.19 35.87
CA MET A 1 -145.81 -77.40 37.13
C MET A 1 -144.68 -77.90 38.04
N LYS A 2 -144.47 -79.22 38.24
CA LYS A 2 -143.33 -79.74 39.04
C LYS A 2 -141.94 -79.36 38.49
N ASN A 3 -141.79 -79.31 37.16
CA ASN A 3 -140.51 -78.97 36.53
C ASN A 3 -140.13 -77.48 36.62
N SER A 4 -141.10 -76.55 36.61
CA SER A 4 -140.78 -75.10 36.68
C SER A 4 -140.36 -74.64 38.08
N ILE A 5 -140.68 -75.40 39.13
CA ILE A 5 -140.30 -75.10 40.52
C ILE A 5 -138.87 -75.57 40.79
N ILE A 6 -138.49 -76.75 40.28
CA ILE A 6 -137.13 -77.31 40.39
C ILE A 6 -136.13 -76.43 39.62
N GLU A 7 -136.53 -75.92 38.45
CA GLU A 7 -135.69 -75.06 37.62
C GLU A 7 -135.44 -73.69 38.29
N ARG A 8 -136.41 -73.15 39.03
CA ARG A 8 -136.28 -71.86 39.75
C ARG A 8 -135.42 -71.97 41.02
N MET A 9 -135.47 -73.09 41.75
CA MET A 9 -134.60 -73.31 42.92
C MET A 9 -133.12 -73.50 42.55
N ASN A 10 -132.83 -74.22 41.46
CA ASN A 10 -131.45 -74.40 41.01
C ASN A 10 -130.83 -73.07 40.56
N ARG A 11 -131.60 -72.23 39.83
CA ARG A 11 -131.16 -70.89 39.44
C ARG A 11 -130.77 -70.04 40.66
N MET A 12 -131.55 -70.06 41.74
CA MET A 12 -131.27 -69.25 42.95
C MET A 12 -129.96 -69.64 43.66
N SER A 13 -129.60 -70.94 43.68
CA SER A 13 -128.35 -71.42 44.28
C SER A 13 -127.12 -71.08 43.42
N ASP A 14 -127.29 -71.09 42.10
CA ASP A 14 -126.23 -70.75 41.14
C ASP A 14 -125.90 -69.25 41.19
N TYR A 15 -126.90 -68.37 41.35
CA TYR A 15 -126.68 -66.92 41.48
C TYR A 15 -125.94 -66.54 42.77
N ARG A 16 -126.27 -67.13 43.94
CA ARG A 16 -125.55 -66.86 45.20
C ARG A 16 -124.07 -67.24 45.14
N SER A 17 -123.74 -68.30 44.42
CA SER A 17 -122.35 -68.74 44.25
C SER A 17 -121.55 -67.80 43.32
N SER A 18 -122.20 -67.22 42.31
CA SER A 18 -121.58 -66.26 41.39
C SER A 18 -121.25 -64.93 42.06
N VAL A 19 -122.15 -64.39 42.90
CA VAL A 19 -121.91 -63.13 43.64
C VAL A 19 -120.68 -63.24 44.56
N SER A 20 -120.55 -64.34 45.32
CA SER A 20 -119.39 -64.55 46.20
C SER A 20 -118.05 -64.69 45.46
N ARG A 21 -118.06 -65.22 44.24
CA ARG A 21 -116.85 -65.31 43.39
C ARG A 21 -116.39 -63.93 42.93
N PHE A 22 -117.32 -63.08 42.48
CA PHE A 22 -116.98 -61.72 42.06
C PHE A 22 -116.47 -60.86 43.22
N ASP A 23 -117.02 -61.02 44.43
CA ASP A 23 -116.51 -60.33 45.63
C ASP A 23 -115.06 -60.70 45.97
N THR A 24 -114.70 -61.98 45.81
CA THR A 24 -113.32 -62.45 46.07
C THR A 24 -112.35 -61.94 45.00
N MET A 25 -112.79 -61.89 43.74
CA MET A 25 -112.00 -61.37 42.62
C MET A 25 -111.77 -59.87 42.73
N ARG A 26 -112.77 -59.11 43.19
CA ARG A 26 -112.67 -57.67 43.45
C ARG A 26 -111.62 -57.38 44.52
N ALA A 27 -111.68 -58.06 45.67
CA ALA A 27 -110.74 -57.85 46.77
C ALA A 27 -109.28 -58.10 46.38
N SER A 28 -109.03 -59.13 45.56
CA SER A 28 -107.67 -59.45 45.05
C SER A 28 -107.12 -58.38 44.11
N ILE A 29 -107.97 -57.83 43.22
CA ILE A 29 -107.58 -56.76 42.29
C ILE A 29 -107.35 -55.44 43.07
N GLU A 30 -108.19 -55.14 44.07
CA GLU A 30 -108.03 -53.98 44.96
C GLU A 30 -106.69 -54.03 45.73
N GLU A 31 -106.32 -55.19 46.27
CA GLU A 31 -105.05 -55.36 47.00
C GLU A 31 -103.82 -55.16 46.08
N ARG A 32 -103.89 -55.67 44.84
CA ARG A 32 -102.82 -55.51 43.85
C ARG A 32 -102.70 -54.06 43.35
N LEU A 33 -103.81 -53.35 43.16
CA LEU A 33 -103.82 -51.93 42.80
C LEU A 33 -103.12 -51.07 43.86
N VAL A 34 -103.39 -51.33 45.15
CA VAL A 34 -102.74 -50.60 46.25
C VAL A 34 -101.22 -50.83 46.26
N ALA A 35 -100.77 -52.06 45.98
CA ALA A 35 -99.34 -52.37 45.91
C ALA A 35 -98.63 -51.63 44.75
N ILE A 36 -99.23 -51.60 43.56
CA ILE A 36 -98.69 -50.91 42.39
C ILE A 36 -98.71 -49.40 42.57
N GLU A 37 -99.76 -48.83 43.16
CA GLU A 37 -99.80 -47.39 43.47
C GLU A 37 -98.66 -46.96 44.40
N LEU A 38 -98.32 -47.80 45.39
CA LEU A 38 -97.23 -47.53 46.31
C LEU A 38 -95.86 -47.61 45.62
N GLU A 39 -95.70 -48.58 44.71
CA GLU A 39 -94.48 -48.78 43.93
C GLU A 39 -94.28 -47.70 42.86
N ALA A 40 -95.34 -47.33 42.14
CA ALA A 40 -95.36 -46.21 41.19
C ALA A 40 -95.01 -44.88 41.87
N LYS A 41 -95.56 -44.63 43.07
CA LYS A 41 -95.25 -43.41 43.83
C LYS A 41 -93.79 -43.37 44.31
N ARG A 42 -93.21 -44.53 44.65
CA ARG A 42 -91.78 -44.64 44.99
C ARG A 42 -90.89 -44.37 43.77
N ARG A 43 -91.21 -44.97 42.62
CA ARG A 43 -90.48 -44.77 41.36
C ARG A 43 -90.57 -43.34 40.85
N SER A 44 -91.76 -42.73 40.88
CA SER A 44 -91.96 -41.33 40.52
C SER A 44 -91.09 -40.37 41.35
N GLY A 45 -90.95 -40.64 42.65
CA GLY A 45 -90.03 -39.89 43.52
C GLY A 45 -88.55 -40.08 43.19
N GLU A 46 -88.15 -41.26 42.72
CA GLU A 46 -86.79 -41.56 42.26
C GLU A 46 -86.50 -40.90 40.90
N THR A 47 -87.44 -40.95 39.95
CA THR A 47 -87.36 -40.26 38.66
C THR A 47 -87.20 -38.75 38.86
N ALA A 48 -88.03 -38.13 39.71
CA ALA A 48 -87.95 -36.70 40.01
C ALA A 48 -86.60 -36.28 40.63
N ARG A 49 -86.00 -37.16 41.45
CA ARG A 49 -84.66 -36.92 42.02
C ARG A 49 -83.58 -36.99 40.95
N LEU A 50 -83.60 -38.02 40.09
CA LEU A 50 -82.63 -38.18 39.00
C LEU A 50 -82.75 -37.05 37.97
N GLU A 51 -83.95 -36.56 37.69
CA GLU A 51 -84.17 -35.39 36.81
C GLU A 51 -83.58 -34.10 37.38
N GLU A 52 -83.64 -33.91 38.70
CA GLU A 52 -83.00 -32.77 39.35
C GLU A 52 -81.47 -32.91 39.33
N GLU A 53 -80.94 -34.11 39.60
CA GLU A 53 -79.52 -34.42 39.45
C GLU A 53 -79.04 -34.18 38.00
N GLN A 54 -79.83 -34.57 37.00
CA GLN A 54 -79.57 -34.30 35.58
C GLN A 54 -79.49 -32.80 35.26
N LYS A 55 -80.42 -31.99 35.78
CA LYS A 55 -80.39 -30.53 35.59
C LYS A 55 -79.14 -29.92 36.21
N THR A 56 -78.74 -30.37 37.40
CA THR A 56 -77.51 -29.88 38.04
C THR A 56 -76.26 -30.25 37.25
N ALA A 57 -76.16 -31.50 36.80
CA ALA A 57 -75.05 -31.97 35.95
C ALA A 57 -75.00 -31.27 34.58
N ALA A 58 -76.17 -30.97 33.99
CA ALA A 58 -76.25 -30.24 32.73
C ALA A 58 -75.74 -28.80 32.87
N ARG A 59 -76.04 -28.17 34.01
CA ARG A 59 -75.55 -26.84 34.34
C ARG A 59 -74.04 -26.82 34.58
N THR A 60 -73.50 -27.76 35.36
CA THR A 60 -72.04 -27.84 35.60
C THR A 60 -71.27 -28.13 34.31
N HIS A 61 -71.78 -29.02 33.46
CA HIS A 61 -71.19 -29.25 32.13
C HIS A 61 -71.19 -27.98 31.27
N ALA A 62 -72.28 -27.19 31.27
CA ALA A 62 -72.34 -25.94 30.52
C ALA A 62 -71.35 -24.88 31.07
N GLU A 63 -71.22 -24.77 32.39
CA GLU A 63 -70.24 -23.86 33.03
C GLU A 63 -68.79 -24.25 32.69
N GLU A 64 -68.44 -25.55 32.67
CA GLU A 64 -67.09 -26.00 32.26
C GLU A 64 -66.84 -25.86 30.76
N ALA A 65 -67.85 -26.08 29.91
CA ALA A 65 -67.75 -25.85 28.48
C ALA A 65 -67.50 -24.37 28.14
N GLU A 66 -68.13 -23.44 28.86
CA GLU A 66 -67.88 -22.00 28.71
C GLU A 66 -66.45 -21.63 29.13
N LYS A 67 -65.96 -22.16 30.25
CA LYS A 67 -64.55 -21.97 30.67
C LYS A 67 -63.57 -22.48 29.62
N LEU A 68 -63.83 -23.65 29.03
CA LEU A 68 -63.02 -24.21 27.97
C LEU A 68 -62.95 -23.30 26.73
N GLU A 69 -64.08 -22.75 26.30
CA GLU A 69 -64.12 -21.79 25.19
C GLU A 69 -63.32 -20.52 25.51
N THR A 70 -63.45 -19.97 26.73
CA THR A 70 -62.64 -18.81 27.13
C THR A 70 -61.14 -19.09 27.14
N ALA A 71 -60.72 -20.26 27.64
CA ALA A 71 -59.32 -20.66 27.64
C ALA A 71 -58.77 -20.86 26.22
N LYS A 72 -59.57 -21.42 25.30
CA LYS A 72 -59.22 -21.55 23.87
C LYS A 72 -59.04 -20.18 23.21
N HIS A 73 -59.94 -19.24 23.50
CA HIS A 73 -59.83 -17.88 22.98
C HIS A 73 -58.57 -17.16 23.47
N ASP A 74 -58.23 -17.29 24.76
CA ASP A 74 -57.01 -16.71 25.34
C ASP A 74 -55.73 -17.33 24.74
N LEU A 75 -55.74 -18.65 24.49
CA LEU A 75 -54.65 -19.34 23.80
C LEU A 75 -54.45 -18.78 22.38
N ASP A 76 -55.53 -18.66 21.61
CA ASP A 76 -55.48 -18.13 20.23
C ASP A 76 -54.95 -16.68 20.22
N ALA A 77 -55.41 -15.84 21.14
CA ALA A 77 -54.94 -14.47 21.28
C ALA A 77 -53.43 -14.41 21.61
N SER A 78 -52.95 -15.31 22.47
CA SER A 78 -51.53 -15.41 22.84
C SER A 78 -50.67 -15.91 21.68
N VAL A 79 -51.14 -16.91 20.92
CA VAL A 79 -50.47 -17.42 19.72
C VAL A 79 -50.35 -16.35 18.65
N GLU A 80 -51.38 -15.54 18.44
CA GLU A 80 -51.34 -14.43 17.47
C GLU A 80 -50.37 -13.31 17.93
N ASN A 81 -50.34 -12.99 19.22
CA ASN A 81 -49.38 -12.02 19.76
C ASN A 81 -47.92 -12.51 19.63
N ARG A 82 -47.69 -13.79 19.89
CA ARG A 82 -46.39 -14.46 19.67
C ARG A 82 -45.98 -14.37 18.20
N ARG A 83 -46.89 -14.65 17.27
CA ARG A 83 -46.64 -14.55 15.82
C ARG A 83 -46.23 -13.14 15.40
N LYS A 84 -46.96 -12.10 15.82
CA LYS A 84 -46.61 -10.70 15.55
C LYS A 84 -45.26 -10.30 16.12
N THR A 85 -44.90 -10.84 17.28
CA THR A 85 -43.60 -10.57 17.91
C THR A 85 -42.46 -11.29 17.20
N LEU A 86 -42.69 -12.52 16.75
CA LEU A 86 -41.74 -13.28 15.92
C LEU A 86 -41.48 -12.56 14.59
N ASP A 87 -42.51 -12.05 13.91
CA ASP A 87 -42.36 -11.32 12.64
C ASP A 87 -41.57 -10.01 12.83
N ARG A 88 -41.80 -9.29 13.93
CA ARG A 88 -40.99 -8.10 14.29
C ARG A 88 -39.53 -8.46 14.61
N TYR A 89 -39.30 -9.61 15.24
CA TYR A 89 -37.97 -10.10 15.54
C TYR A 89 -37.20 -10.51 14.26
N THR A 90 -37.84 -11.26 13.35
CA THR A 90 -37.21 -11.71 12.10
C THR A 90 -36.89 -10.54 11.17
N THR A 91 -37.83 -9.62 10.96
CA THR A 91 -37.60 -8.41 10.15
C THR A 91 -36.46 -7.55 10.68
N LEU A 92 -36.45 -7.29 12.00
CA LEU A 92 -35.37 -6.51 12.61
C LEU A 92 -34.02 -7.24 12.53
N ARG A 93 -33.99 -8.57 12.64
CA ARG A 93 -32.78 -9.38 12.48
C ARG A 93 -32.21 -9.30 11.06
N GLU A 94 -33.06 -9.36 10.05
CA GLU A 94 -32.64 -9.20 8.65
C GLU A 94 -32.09 -7.81 8.35
N GLU A 95 -32.73 -6.76 8.87
CA GLU A 95 -32.21 -5.39 8.76
C GLU A 95 -30.84 -5.26 9.43
N LEU A 96 -30.68 -5.84 10.61
CA LEU A 96 -29.43 -5.81 11.36
C LEU A 96 -28.30 -6.50 10.60
N GLN A 97 -28.59 -7.63 9.96
CA GLN A 97 -27.62 -8.32 9.10
C GLN A 97 -27.19 -7.47 7.89
N LYS A 98 -28.13 -6.74 7.26
CA LYS A 98 -27.81 -5.80 6.17
C LYS A 98 -26.95 -4.64 6.67
N ASP A 99 -27.28 -4.08 7.83
CA ASP A 99 -26.51 -2.99 8.45
C ASP A 99 -25.09 -3.44 8.84
N GLU A 100 -24.92 -4.67 9.36
CA GLU A 100 -23.60 -5.25 9.65
C GLU A 100 -22.76 -5.47 8.38
N GLN A 101 -23.36 -5.93 7.29
CA GLN A 101 -22.68 -6.04 5.99
C GLN A 101 -22.24 -4.67 5.46
N ASN A 102 -23.12 -3.67 5.56
CA ASN A 102 -22.80 -2.29 5.16
C ASN A 102 -21.65 -1.73 5.99
N ILE A 103 -21.68 -1.88 7.31
CA ILE A 103 -20.60 -1.46 8.21
C ILE A 103 -19.28 -2.17 7.86
N SER A 104 -19.31 -3.48 7.63
CA SER A 104 -18.12 -4.24 7.23
C SER A 104 -17.52 -3.72 5.91
N SER A 105 -18.36 -3.35 4.94
CA SER A 105 -17.93 -2.74 3.69
C SER A 105 -17.28 -1.36 3.89
N LEU A 106 -17.86 -0.52 4.75
CA LEU A 106 -17.32 0.80 5.10
C LEU A 106 -15.99 0.67 5.84
N VAL A 107 -15.87 -0.25 6.80
CA VAL A 107 -14.63 -0.54 7.53
C VAL A 107 -13.54 -1.01 6.58
N SER A 108 -13.87 -1.92 5.66
CA SER A 108 -12.91 -2.43 4.68
C SER A 108 -12.41 -1.32 3.75
N ARG A 109 -13.32 -0.44 3.29
CA ARG A 109 -12.98 0.73 2.46
C ARG A 109 -12.11 1.74 3.22
N LEU A 110 -12.46 2.02 4.48
CA LEU A 110 -11.70 2.92 5.35
C LEU A 110 -10.28 2.38 5.59
N LYS A 111 -10.13 1.10 5.95
CA LYS A 111 -8.83 0.47 6.15
C LYS A 111 -7.95 0.53 4.90
N LEU A 112 -8.53 0.24 3.73
CA LEU A 112 -7.82 0.34 2.46
C LEU A 112 -7.30 1.76 2.24
N LEU A 113 -8.14 2.78 2.42
CA LEU A 113 -7.75 4.18 2.25
C LEU A 113 -6.67 4.62 3.26
N GLU A 114 -6.80 4.18 4.52
CA GLU A 114 -5.80 4.44 5.57
C GLU A 114 -4.47 3.75 5.28
N GLU A 115 -4.49 2.50 4.80
CA GLU A 115 -3.30 1.77 4.36
C GLU A 115 -2.65 2.45 3.15
N MET A 116 -3.42 2.87 2.15
CA MET A 116 -2.92 3.64 1.01
C MET A 116 -2.31 4.99 1.44
N GLN A 117 -2.89 5.67 2.42
CA GLN A 117 -2.35 6.92 2.97
C GLN A 117 -1.04 6.65 3.73
N ARG A 118 -1.00 5.61 4.57
CA ARG A 118 0.18 5.24 5.36
C ARG A 118 1.33 4.72 4.48
N SER A 119 1.02 3.92 3.47
CA SER A 119 1.98 3.42 2.49
C SER A 119 2.37 4.49 1.46
N ARG A 120 1.74 5.67 1.52
CA ARG A 120 1.91 6.79 0.57
C ARG A 120 1.81 6.33 -0.88
N GLU A 121 0.80 5.53 -1.16
CA GLU A 121 0.55 4.96 -2.48
C GLU A 121 0.10 6.04 -3.46
N GLY A 122 0.61 6.04 -4.70
CA GLY A 122 0.33 7.09 -5.70
C GLY A 122 1.26 8.30 -5.66
N TYR A 123 2.17 8.39 -4.68
CA TYR A 123 3.34 9.27 -4.78
C TYR A 123 4.46 8.63 -5.61
N PHE A 124 5.29 9.44 -6.26
CA PHE A 124 6.51 8.99 -6.92
C PHE A 124 7.45 8.33 -5.90
N ALA A 125 8.22 7.33 -6.36
CA ALA A 125 9.12 6.56 -5.50
C ALA A 125 10.10 7.46 -4.71
N SER A 126 10.59 8.53 -5.34
CA SER A 126 11.47 9.52 -4.71
C SER A 126 10.83 10.23 -3.53
N VAL A 127 9.63 10.78 -3.74
CA VAL A 127 8.86 11.49 -2.71
C VAL A 127 8.43 10.53 -1.60
N LYS A 128 7.97 9.32 -1.95
CA LYS A 128 7.60 8.27 -1.00
C LYS A 128 8.76 7.88 -0.07
N ASN A 129 9.94 7.66 -0.63
CA ASN A 129 11.13 7.27 0.14
C ASN A 129 11.61 8.40 1.08
N ILE A 130 11.64 9.66 0.60
CA ILE A 130 11.99 10.80 1.46
C ILE A 130 11.02 10.92 2.63
N LEU A 131 9.72 10.90 2.33
CA LEU A 131 8.72 11.09 3.37
C LEU A 131 8.71 9.92 4.37
N ARG A 132 9.09 8.71 3.95
CA ARG A 132 9.25 7.54 4.84
C ARG A 132 10.40 7.73 5.82
N ASP A 133 11.51 8.31 5.35
CA ASP A 133 12.71 8.51 6.16
C ASP A 133 12.61 9.76 7.05
N ALA A 134 11.87 10.79 6.62
CA ALA A 134 11.77 12.08 7.31
C ALA A 134 11.40 11.98 8.81
N PRO A 135 10.43 11.15 9.25
CA PRO A 135 10.13 11.00 10.67
C PRO A 135 11.27 10.43 11.52
N ASN A 136 12.18 9.67 10.90
CA ASN A 136 13.28 8.98 11.58
C ASN A 136 14.59 9.80 11.59
N ASP A 137 14.67 10.86 10.78
CA ASP A 137 15.83 11.76 10.70
C ASP A 137 15.43 13.19 11.11
N THR A 138 15.93 13.64 12.26
CA THR A 138 15.55 14.93 12.85
C THR A 138 15.94 16.13 11.99
N ARG A 139 17.02 16.04 11.20
CA ARG A 139 17.43 17.13 10.30
C ARG A 139 16.55 17.15 9.05
N LEU A 140 16.25 15.98 8.49
CA LEU A 140 15.35 15.85 7.34
C LEU A 140 13.92 16.28 7.67
N SER A 141 13.40 15.91 8.83
CA SER A 141 12.08 16.34 9.31
C SER A 141 11.95 17.86 9.44
N ARG A 142 13.04 18.57 9.80
CA ARG A 142 13.02 20.02 9.93
C ARG A 142 13.18 20.74 8.60
N ALA A 143 13.85 20.12 7.64
CA ALA A 143 14.07 20.66 6.30
C ALA A 143 12.80 20.62 5.42
N ILE A 144 11.79 19.82 5.80
CA ILE A 144 10.57 19.59 5.03
C ILE A 144 9.36 20.13 5.80
N VAL A 145 8.58 21.00 5.18
CA VAL A 145 7.28 21.47 5.72
C VAL A 145 6.18 20.44 5.43
N GLY A 146 6.19 19.89 4.22
CA GLY A 146 5.21 18.88 3.77
C GLY A 146 5.18 18.80 2.25
N VAL A 147 4.28 17.97 1.72
CA VAL A 147 4.00 17.91 0.28
C VAL A 147 2.75 18.70 -0.04
N VAL A 148 2.70 19.33 -1.20
CA VAL A 148 1.58 20.21 -1.61
C VAL A 148 0.22 19.53 -1.44
N ALA A 149 0.08 18.25 -1.78
CA ALA A 149 -1.14 17.48 -1.58
C ALA A 149 -1.60 17.35 -0.11
N GLU A 150 -0.68 17.38 0.86
CA GLU A 150 -0.97 17.33 2.30
C GLU A 150 -1.23 18.74 2.89
N LEU A 151 -0.86 19.80 2.16
CA LEU A 151 -0.91 21.20 2.62
C LEU A 151 -2.14 21.98 2.09
N ILE A 152 -2.93 21.37 1.21
CA ILE A 152 -4.07 22.00 0.55
C ILE A 152 -5.37 21.24 0.86
N ARG A 153 -6.44 21.98 1.13
CA ARG A 153 -7.79 21.49 1.40
C ARG A 153 -8.70 21.93 0.26
N VAL A 154 -9.16 21.00 -0.56
CA VAL A 154 -9.97 21.30 -1.75
C VAL A 154 -11.42 20.82 -1.54
N PRO A 155 -12.43 21.66 -1.78
CA PRO A 155 -13.83 21.21 -1.78
C PRO A 155 -14.08 20.12 -2.83
N LYS A 156 -14.97 19.16 -2.52
CA LYS A 156 -15.32 18.01 -3.39
C LYS A 156 -15.61 18.41 -4.85
N GLU A 157 -16.33 19.53 -5.02
CA GLU A 157 -16.74 20.06 -6.31
C GLU A 157 -15.56 20.41 -7.23
N TYR A 158 -14.40 20.75 -6.65
CA TYR A 158 -13.23 21.22 -7.38
C TYR A 158 -12.07 20.22 -7.39
N GLU A 159 -12.19 19.08 -6.70
CA GLU A 159 -11.09 18.11 -6.55
C GLU A 159 -10.55 17.63 -7.90
N ILE A 160 -11.43 17.31 -8.85
CA ILE A 160 -11.04 16.83 -10.19
C ILE A 160 -10.31 17.94 -10.95
N ALA A 161 -10.90 19.14 -10.98
CA ALA A 161 -10.32 20.30 -11.66
C ALA A 161 -8.93 20.66 -11.12
N VAL A 162 -8.77 20.72 -9.79
CA VAL A 162 -7.50 21.04 -9.13
C VAL A 162 -6.49 19.91 -9.29
N THR A 163 -6.92 18.65 -9.18
CA THR A 163 -6.04 17.48 -9.39
C THR A 163 -5.45 17.50 -10.79
N MET A 164 -6.27 17.74 -11.80
CA MET A 164 -5.84 17.77 -13.19
C MET A 164 -4.96 18.99 -13.47
N ALA A 165 -5.35 20.18 -12.99
CA ALA A 165 -4.57 21.39 -13.17
C ALA A 165 -3.16 21.31 -12.56
N MET A 166 -3.02 20.66 -11.41
CA MET A 166 -1.73 20.54 -10.71
C MET A 166 -0.92 19.31 -11.17
N GLY A 167 -1.58 18.20 -11.51
CA GLY A 167 -0.90 16.99 -11.96
C GLY A 167 0.21 16.54 -11.00
N SER A 168 1.44 16.41 -11.52
CA SER A 168 2.62 16.02 -10.73
C SER A 168 3.05 17.07 -9.70
N THR A 169 2.62 18.34 -9.82
CA THR A 169 3.00 19.39 -8.86
C THR A 169 2.37 19.21 -7.48
N LEU A 170 1.30 18.41 -7.37
CA LEU A 170 0.75 17.97 -6.09
C LEU A 170 1.76 17.24 -5.22
N GLN A 171 2.79 16.65 -5.83
CA GLN A 171 3.80 15.85 -5.14
C GLN A 171 5.07 16.66 -4.83
N ASN A 172 5.10 17.94 -5.16
CA ASN A 172 6.23 18.81 -4.86
C ASN A 172 6.41 18.97 -3.35
N ILE A 173 7.67 19.02 -2.91
CA ILE A 173 8.02 19.11 -1.48
C ILE A 173 8.29 20.56 -1.12
N VAL A 174 7.58 21.07 -0.12
CA VAL A 174 7.74 22.43 0.40
C VAL A 174 8.83 22.44 1.47
N THR A 175 9.76 23.38 1.35
CA THR A 175 10.90 23.55 2.27
C THR A 175 10.97 24.99 2.77
N PRO A 176 11.43 25.26 4.01
CA PRO A 176 11.47 26.63 4.53
C PRO A 176 12.45 27.53 3.76
N THR A 177 13.66 27.04 3.51
CA THR A 177 14.75 27.81 2.89
C THR A 177 15.40 27.08 1.71
N ALA A 178 16.18 27.82 0.92
CA ALA A 178 16.97 27.25 -0.18
C ALA A 178 18.03 26.25 0.32
N GLU A 179 18.58 26.46 1.51
CA GLU A 179 19.55 25.56 2.13
C GLU A 179 18.91 24.22 2.52
N ASP A 180 17.68 24.26 3.05
CA ASP A 180 16.91 23.06 3.36
C ASP A 180 16.56 22.28 2.09
N ALA A 181 16.19 22.98 1.00
CA ALA A 181 15.96 22.35 -0.29
C ALA A 181 17.22 21.66 -0.83
N LYS A 182 18.37 22.33 -0.74
CA LYS A 182 19.67 21.75 -1.13
C LYS A 182 19.98 20.50 -0.31
N TYR A 183 19.76 20.54 1.01
CA TYR A 183 19.95 19.39 1.89
C TYR A 183 19.09 18.19 1.48
N VAL A 184 17.81 18.40 1.17
CA VAL A 184 16.91 17.30 0.73
C VAL A 184 17.35 16.73 -0.62
N ILE A 185 17.85 17.56 -1.54
CA ILE A 185 18.39 17.10 -2.84
C ILE A 185 19.66 16.28 -2.66
N GLU A 186 20.56 16.68 -1.77
CA GLU A 186 21.76 15.92 -1.43
C GLU A 186 21.41 14.60 -0.75
N TYR A 187 20.41 14.60 0.14
CA TYR A 187 19.89 13.40 0.78
C TYR A 187 19.32 12.40 -0.24
N LEU A 188 18.56 12.88 -1.24
CA LEU A 188 18.06 12.08 -2.36
C LEU A 188 19.19 11.46 -3.17
N ARG A 189 20.22 12.27 -3.48
CA ARG A 189 21.38 11.85 -4.29
C ARG A 189 22.25 10.82 -3.56
N ALA A 190 22.47 11.00 -2.27
CA ALA A 190 23.30 10.10 -1.47
C ALA A 190 22.72 8.69 -1.32
N ARG A 191 21.41 8.52 -1.51
CA ARG A 191 20.68 7.24 -1.37
C ARG A 191 20.06 6.72 -2.66
N ASP A 192 20.36 7.36 -3.79
CA ASP A 192 19.80 7.02 -5.12
C ASP A 192 18.26 6.93 -5.15
N TYR A 193 17.59 7.80 -4.41
CA TYR A 193 16.12 7.82 -4.33
C TYR A 193 15.44 8.47 -5.55
N GLY A 194 16.21 8.98 -6.50
CA GLY A 194 15.71 9.60 -7.72
C GLY A 194 15.51 11.11 -7.61
N ARG A 195 14.58 11.66 -8.39
CA ARG A 195 14.35 13.11 -8.52
C ARG A 195 13.04 13.53 -7.88
N ALA A 196 13.05 14.69 -7.22
CA ALA A 196 11.85 15.36 -6.72
C ALA A 196 11.98 16.88 -6.93
N THR A 197 10.85 17.57 -7.03
CA THR A 197 10.80 19.03 -7.15
C THR A 197 10.59 19.65 -5.79
N LEU A 198 11.45 20.61 -5.44
CA LEU A 198 11.48 21.28 -4.14
C LEU A 198 10.98 22.71 -4.31
N LEU A 199 10.18 23.19 -3.37
CA LEU A 199 9.61 24.54 -3.33
C LEU A 199 10.13 25.26 -2.08
N PRO A 200 11.25 26.01 -2.17
CA PRO A 200 11.80 26.77 -1.05
C PRO A 200 10.98 28.03 -0.84
N MET A 201 10.24 28.12 0.27
CA MET A 201 9.31 29.21 0.56
C MET A 201 9.99 30.59 0.47
N ALA A 202 11.20 30.71 1.00
CA ALA A 202 11.97 31.96 0.96
C ALA A 202 12.37 32.46 -0.44
N LEU A 203 12.27 31.62 -1.49
CA LEU A 203 12.60 31.98 -2.87
C LEU A 203 11.36 32.17 -3.76
N LEU A 204 10.16 31.85 -3.25
CA LEU A 204 8.94 31.95 -4.04
C LEU A 204 8.46 33.40 -4.08
N ASN A 205 8.19 33.88 -5.28
CA ASN A 205 7.54 35.16 -5.53
C ASN A 205 6.13 34.91 -6.08
N PRO A 206 5.11 34.79 -5.22
CA PRO A 206 3.74 34.58 -5.68
C PRO A 206 3.25 35.80 -6.44
N THR A 207 2.61 35.55 -7.59
CA THR A 207 1.83 36.58 -8.27
C THR A 207 0.42 36.56 -7.69
N ARG A 208 -0.19 37.74 -7.50
CA ARG A 208 -1.59 37.85 -7.06
C ARG A 208 -2.45 38.41 -8.18
N PRO A 209 -3.74 38.07 -8.25
CA PRO A 209 -4.61 38.56 -9.31
C PRO A 209 -4.82 40.06 -9.17
N THR A 210 -4.61 40.79 -10.26
CA THR A 210 -4.91 42.22 -10.33
C THR A 210 -6.41 42.47 -10.43
N ARG A 211 -6.84 43.70 -10.12
CA ARG A 211 -8.25 44.09 -10.21
C ARG A 211 -8.79 44.01 -11.65
N GLU A 212 -7.94 44.24 -12.64
CA GLU A 212 -8.29 44.12 -14.07
C GLU A 212 -8.48 42.66 -14.48
N GLU A 213 -7.56 41.76 -14.07
CA GLU A 213 -7.69 40.32 -14.32
C GLU A 213 -8.96 39.75 -13.67
N ARG A 214 -9.33 40.24 -12.48
CA ARG A 214 -10.60 39.86 -11.82
C ARG A 214 -11.83 40.29 -12.61
N ALA A 215 -11.81 41.48 -13.21
CA ALA A 215 -12.91 41.97 -14.05
C ALA A 215 -13.05 41.18 -15.37
N MET A 216 -11.99 40.49 -15.82
CA MET A 216 -12.04 39.65 -17.02
C MET A 216 -12.75 38.31 -16.80
N LEU A 217 -12.95 37.89 -15.54
CA LEU A 217 -13.63 36.64 -15.16
C LEU A 217 -15.15 36.73 -15.18
N ASP A 218 -15.73 37.92 -15.41
CA ASP A 218 -17.18 38.13 -15.49
C ASP A 218 -17.73 37.57 -16.82
N LEU A 219 -17.78 36.25 -16.88
CA LEU A 219 -18.25 35.42 -17.98
C LEU A 219 -19.14 34.30 -17.40
N PRO A 220 -20.25 33.97 -18.07
CA PRO A 220 -21.08 32.84 -17.66
C PRO A 220 -20.28 31.54 -17.72
N GLY A 221 -20.30 30.79 -16.61
CA GLY A 221 -19.57 29.52 -16.47
C GLY A 221 -18.16 29.65 -15.89
N CYS A 222 -17.68 30.87 -15.61
CA CYS A 222 -16.44 31.07 -14.87
C CYS A 222 -16.68 31.00 -13.35
N ILE A 223 -15.92 30.20 -12.63
CA ILE A 223 -16.11 30.00 -11.18
C ILE A 223 -15.15 30.90 -10.39
N GLY A 224 -13.86 30.89 -10.74
CA GLY A 224 -12.88 31.76 -10.09
C GLY A 224 -11.45 31.23 -10.16
N PHE A 225 -10.52 31.93 -9.50
CA PHE A 225 -9.13 31.50 -9.39
C PHE A 225 -9.02 30.26 -8.50
N ALA A 226 -8.29 29.24 -8.97
CA ALA A 226 -8.09 28.02 -8.20
C ALA A 226 -7.46 28.29 -6.83
N SER A 227 -6.53 29.26 -6.73
CA SER A 227 -5.93 29.68 -5.44
C SER A 227 -6.93 30.21 -4.41
N GLU A 228 -8.03 30.84 -4.83
CA GLU A 228 -9.06 31.40 -3.94
C GLU A 228 -10.12 30.34 -3.57
N LEU A 229 -10.27 29.30 -4.38
CA LEU A 229 -11.23 28.21 -4.19
C LEU A 229 -10.70 27.06 -3.31
N VAL A 230 -9.41 27.08 -3.00
CA VAL A 230 -8.73 26.09 -2.16
C VAL A 230 -8.36 26.69 -0.80
N GLY A 231 -8.52 25.90 0.25
CA GLY A 231 -8.09 26.24 1.61
C GLY A 231 -6.66 25.78 1.87
N CYS A 232 -5.89 26.55 2.63
CA CYS A 232 -4.57 26.16 3.13
C CYS A 232 -4.27 26.94 4.42
N ASP A 233 -3.18 26.58 5.09
CA ASP A 233 -2.72 27.32 6.27
C ASP A 233 -1.94 28.58 5.83
N ASP A 234 -2.00 29.66 6.63
CA ASP A 234 -1.43 30.97 6.26
C ASP A 234 0.08 30.91 5.97
N ASN A 235 0.79 30.02 6.67
CA ASN A 235 2.22 29.81 6.50
C ASN A 235 2.61 29.28 5.11
N VAL A 236 1.72 28.58 4.41
CA VAL A 236 1.98 28.01 3.07
C VAL A 236 1.20 28.74 1.97
N ARG A 237 0.51 29.83 2.30
CA ARG A 237 -0.34 30.57 1.36
C ARG A 237 0.40 31.04 0.12
N ASP A 238 1.61 31.57 0.29
CA ASP A 238 2.45 32.04 -0.82
C ASP A 238 2.85 30.90 -1.78
N VAL A 239 2.97 29.66 -1.29
CA VAL A 239 3.23 28.48 -2.12
C VAL A 239 2.02 28.16 -2.99
N ILE A 240 0.82 28.19 -2.40
CA ILE A 240 -0.43 27.89 -3.09
C ILE A 240 -0.76 28.99 -4.11
N ASP A 241 -0.58 30.25 -3.75
CA ASP A 241 -0.76 31.38 -4.67
C ASP A 241 0.24 31.27 -5.85
N TYR A 242 1.50 30.92 -5.59
CA TYR A 242 2.48 30.68 -6.66
C TYR A 242 2.04 29.58 -7.65
N LEU A 243 1.50 28.47 -7.15
CA LEU A 243 1.11 27.32 -7.99
C LEU A 243 -0.23 27.52 -8.71
N LEU A 244 -1.21 28.17 -8.07
CA LEU A 244 -2.61 28.17 -8.53
C LEU A 244 -3.16 29.55 -8.89
N CYS A 245 -2.45 30.66 -8.66
CA CYS A 245 -2.96 32.00 -9.02
C CYS A 245 -3.14 32.18 -10.53
N ARG A 246 -2.39 31.44 -11.36
CA ARG A 246 -2.53 31.49 -12.83
C ARG A 246 -3.47 30.43 -13.38
N THR A 247 -4.25 29.77 -12.51
CA THR A 247 -5.21 28.72 -12.87
C THR A 247 -6.63 29.19 -12.55
N ILE A 248 -7.53 29.08 -13.53
CA ILE A 248 -8.94 29.45 -13.40
C ILE A 248 -9.81 28.20 -13.54
N ILE A 249 -10.77 28.03 -12.64
CA ILE A 249 -11.74 26.94 -12.70
C ILE A 249 -13.00 27.43 -13.41
N VAL A 250 -13.48 26.66 -14.37
CA VAL A 250 -14.69 26.92 -15.15
C VAL A 250 -15.61 25.70 -15.13
N LYS A 251 -16.88 25.90 -15.44
CA LYS A 251 -17.89 24.83 -15.41
C LYS A 251 -17.62 23.76 -16.48
N ASP A 252 -17.38 24.19 -17.71
CA ASP A 252 -17.29 23.35 -18.89
C ASP A 252 -16.27 23.90 -19.90
N LEU A 253 -16.04 23.13 -20.97
CA LEU A 253 -15.04 23.45 -21.99
C LEU A 253 -15.40 24.71 -22.80
N ASP A 254 -16.69 24.93 -23.04
CA ASP A 254 -17.19 26.10 -23.78
C ASP A 254 -16.89 27.40 -23.03
N ALA A 255 -17.16 27.43 -21.72
CA ALA A 255 -16.78 28.53 -20.85
C ALA A 255 -15.25 28.75 -20.85
N GLY A 256 -14.47 27.68 -20.86
CA GLY A 256 -13.01 27.75 -20.93
C GLY A 256 -12.48 28.34 -22.24
N ILE A 257 -13.05 27.97 -23.39
CA ILE A 257 -12.69 28.52 -24.70
C ILE A 257 -13.04 30.02 -24.78
N ALA A 258 -14.22 30.41 -24.30
CA ALA A 258 -14.65 31.81 -24.27
C ALA A 258 -13.72 32.68 -23.41
N LEU A 259 -13.38 32.19 -22.21
CA LEU A 259 -12.46 32.86 -21.29
C LEU A 259 -11.06 33.01 -21.89
N LYS A 260 -10.56 31.99 -22.58
CA LYS A 260 -9.24 32.04 -23.22
C LYS A 260 -9.14 33.08 -24.33
N LYS A 261 -10.18 33.22 -25.15
CA LYS A 261 -10.25 34.26 -26.20
C LYS A 261 -10.24 35.67 -25.60
N ARG A 262 -10.98 35.89 -24.52
CA ARG A 262 -11.07 37.19 -23.82
C ARG A 262 -9.75 37.57 -23.13
N THR A 263 -9.09 36.61 -22.49
CA THR A 263 -7.83 36.82 -21.74
C THR A 263 -6.57 36.68 -22.60
N ARG A 264 -6.70 36.41 -23.90
CA ARG A 264 -5.59 36.18 -24.85
C ARG A 264 -4.60 35.10 -24.38
N GLY A 265 -5.09 34.07 -23.68
CA GLY A 265 -4.26 32.95 -23.22
C GLY A 265 -3.40 33.23 -21.98
N ALA A 266 -3.71 34.25 -21.18
CA ALA A 266 -2.94 34.62 -19.99
C ALA A 266 -3.00 33.61 -18.82
N PHE A 267 -3.95 32.66 -18.84
CA PHE A 267 -4.21 31.74 -17.73
C PHE A 267 -4.31 30.28 -18.18
N HIS A 268 -3.94 29.39 -17.27
CA HIS A 268 -4.34 27.98 -17.33
C HIS A 268 -5.81 27.87 -16.92
N ILE A 269 -6.60 27.07 -17.63
CA ILE A 269 -8.02 26.91 -17.36
C ILE A 269 -8.32 25.43 -17.16
N ALA A 270 -9.06 25.10 -16.10
CA ALA A 270 -9.49 23.74 -15.79
C ALA A 270 -11.02 23.67 -15.66
N THR A 271 -11.65 22.68 -16.30
CA THR A 271 -13.10 22.43 -16.18
C THR A 271 -13.40 21.58 -14.95
N LEU A 272 -14.65 21.60 -14.47
CA LEU A 272 -15.09 20.71 -13.37
C LEU A 272 -14.96 19.23 -13.71
N GLU A 273 -15.03 18.88 -15.01
CA GLU A 273 -14.87 17.51 -15.50
C GLU A 273 -13.39 17.10 -15.64
N GLY A 274 -12.45 18.04 -15.48
CA GLY A 274 -11.01 17.78 -15.47
C GLY A 274 -10.29 18.04 -16.80
N ASP A 275 -10.94 18.69 -17.77
CA ASP A 275 -10.27 19.13 -18.99
C ASP A 275 -9.40 20.36 -18.72
N ILE A 276 -8.21 20.38 -19.31
CA ILE A 276 -7.23 21.43 -19.12
C ILE A 276 -7.00 22.17 -20.44
N ILE A 277 -7.04 23.50 -20.38
CA ILE A 277 -6.63 24.38 -21.46
C ILE A 277 -5.39 25.15 -20.98
N SER A 278 -4.24 24.86 -21.59
CA SER A 278 -2.97 25.50 -21.21
C SER A 278 -2.83 26.90 -21.77
N THR A 279 -2.04 27.78 -21.15
CA THR A 279 -1.78 29.16 -21.66
C THR A 279 -1.42 29.19 -23.15
N GLY A 280 -0.53 28.30 -23.60
CA GLY A 280 -0.02 28.22 -24.97
C GLY A 280 -0.98 27.73 -26.06
N GLY A 281 -2.19 27.27 -25.72
CA GLY A 281 -3.14 26.80 -26.75
C GLY A 281 -3.60 25.36 -26.58
N SER A 282 -2.73 24.49 -26.06
CA SER A 282 -3.01 23.06 -25.95
C SER A 282 -4.20 22.77 -25.05
N MET A 283 -4.98 21.75 -25.44
CA MET A 283 -6.13 21.25 -24.71
C MET A 283 -5.90 19.78 -24.43
N SER A 284 -6.19 19.35 -23.21
CA SER A 284 -6.04 17.96 -22.77
C SER A 284 -7.30 17.57 -22.02
N GLY A 285 -7.99 16.54 -22.53
CA GLY A 285 -9.28 16.07 -22.02
C GLY A 285 -9.51 14.63 -22.44
N GLY A 286 -10.36 13.91 -21.72
CA GLY A 286 -10.62 12.49 -21.95
C GLY A 286 -11.42 11.83 -20.82
N SER A 287 -11.70 10.53 -20.97
CA SER A 287 -12.36 9.77 -19.91
C SER A 287 -11.37 9.47 -18.78
N LEU A 288 -11.69 9.93 -17.57
CA LEU A 288 -11.03 9.44 -16.36
C LEU A 288 -11.25 7.94 -16.28
N GLN A 289 -10.20 7.13 -16.51
CA GLN A 289 -10.18 5.79 -15.94
C GLN A 289 -10.48 5.96 -14.45
N LYS A 290 -11.41 5.17 -13.91
CA LYS A 290 -11.75 5.15 -12.48
C LYS A 290 -10.55 4.66 -11.63
N GLN A 291 -9.42 5.34 -11.72
CA GLN A 291 -8.33 5.27 -10.76
C GLN A 291 -8.86 5.97 -9.51
N SER A 292 -9.42 5.15 -8.62
CA SER A 292 -10.36 5.50 -7.57
C SER A 292 -9.80 6.33 -6.42
N HIS A 293 -8.60 6.93 -6.53
CA HIS A 293 -7.90 7.52 -5.39
C HIS A 293 -6.98 8.69 -5.76
N SER A 294 -7.56 9.84 -6.16
CA SER A 294 -6.82 11.12 -6.22
C SER A 294 -6.16 11.41 -4.87
N LEU A 295 -4.91 11.90 -4.87
CA LEU A 295 -4.15 12.20 -3.64
C LEU A 295 -4.88 13.21 -2.74
N LEU A 296 -5.64 14.16 -3.33
CA LEU A 296 -6.35 15.21 -2.62
C LEU A 296 -7.63 14.74 -1.92
N GLY A 297 -8.35 13.78 -2.50
CA GLY A 297 -9.67 13.36 -2.00
C GLY A 297 -9.63 12.37 -0.83
N ARG A 298 -8.48 11.75 -0.56
CA ARG A 298 -8.37 10.63 0.40
C ARG A 298 -8.63 11.05 1.84
N GLU A 299 -8.06 12.16 2.29
CA GLU A 299 -8.20 12.58 3.69
C GLU A 299 -9.64 12.97 4.02
N ARG A 300 -10.32 13.64 3.09
CA ARG A 300 -11.74 13.94 3.19
C ARG A 300 -12.59 12.66 3.16
N GLU A 301 -12.35 11.75 2.21
CA GLU A 301 -13.07 10.47 2.12
C GLU A 301 -12.90 9.64 3.40
N ILE A 302 -11.70 9.59 3.97
CA ILE A 302 -11.43 8.93 5.27
C ILE A 302 -12.24 9.59 6.40
N LYS A 303 -12.27 10.93 6.46
CA LYS A 303 -13.03 11.65 7.49
C LYS A 303 -14.54 11.43 7.34
N GLU A 304 -15.07 11.53 6.12
CA GLU A 304 -16.49 11.28 5.79
C GLU A 304 -16.87 9.83 6.10
N LEU A 305 -16.02 8.85 5.76
CA LEU A 305 -16.24 7.45 6.07
C LEU A 305 -16.20 7.18 7.57
N ARG A 306 -15.30 7.81 8.34
CA ARG A 306 -15.27 7.69 9.81
C ARG A 306 -16.53 8.26 10.45
N GLU A 307 -17.03 9.41 10.00
CA GLU A 307 -18.28 9.98 10.50
C GLU A 307 -19.49 9.12 10.13
N THR A 308 -19.52 8.60 8.91
CA THR A 308 -20.58 7.70 8.42
C THR A 308 -20.59 6.39 9.20
N LEU A 309 -19.42 5.80 9.41
CA LEU A 309 -19.23 4.59 10.21
C LEU A 309 -19.72 4.79 11.64
N LYS A 310 -19.31 5.89 12.29
CA LYS A 310 -19.76 6.21 13.66
C LYS A 310 -21.27 6.34 13.76
N LYS A 311 -21.93 6.95 12.77
CA LYS A 311 -23.40 7.05 12.71
C LYS A 311 -24.04 5.67 12.49
N ALA A 312 -23.51 4.88 11.56
CA ALA A 312 -24.03 3.54 11.26
C ALA A 312 -23.88 2.58 12.45
N GLU A 313 -22.74 2.60 13.14
CA GLU A 313 -22.49 1.81 14.35
C GLU A 313 -23.45 2.19 15.49
N ALA A 314 -23.75 3.48 15.67
CA ALA A 314 -24.72 3.93 16.66
C ALA A 314 -26.14 3.40 16.38
N VAL A 315 -26.58 3.45 15.11
CA VAL A 315 -27.87 2.89 14.68
C VAL A 315 -27.89 1.37 14.85
N LEU A 316 -26.80 0.68 14.51
CA LEU A 316 -26.69 -0.77 14.69
C LEU A 316 -26.83 -1.17 16.16
N GLU A 317 -26.16 -0.46 17.08
CA GLU A 317 -26.26 -0.72 18.51
C GLU A 317 -27.68 -0.48 19.07
N GLU A 318 -28.37 0.54 18.56
CA GLU A 318 -29.79 0.77 18.89
C GLU A 318 -30.66 -0.40 18.41
N LYS A 319 -30.50 -0.84 17.15
CA LYS A 319 -31.22 -2.01 16.63
C LYS A 319 -30.87 -3.30 17.37
N LYS A 320 -29.61 -3.51 17.78
CA LYS A 320 -29.19 -4.65 18.62
C LYS A 320 -29.91 -4.67 19.97
N ARG A 321 -30.08 -3.50 20.61
CA ARG A 321 -30.86 -3.40 21.85
C ARG A 321 -32.33 -3.73 21.63
N SER A 322 -32.93 -3.19 20.56
CA SER A 322 -34.31 -3.48 20.19
C SER A 322 -34.52 -4.97 19.86
N LEU A 323 -33.56 -5.62 19.20
CA LEU A 323 -33.61 -7.05 18.90
C LEU A 323 -33.59 -7.89 20.19
N ARG A 324 -32.71 -7.57 21.15
CA ARG A 324 -32.67 -8.24 22.46
C ARG A 324 -33.97 -8.05 23.24
N LYS A 325 -34.59 -6.87 23.15
CA LYS A 325 -35.89 -6.62 23.77
C LYS A 325 -36.98 -7.48 23.14
N ASN A 326 -37.04 -7.56 21.81
CA ASN A 326 -37.99 -8.42 21.11
C ASN A 326 -37.75 -9.90 21.39
N GLU A 327 -36.50 -10.33 21.56
CA GLU A 327 -36.15 -11.70 21.95
C GLU A 327 -36.69 -12.05 23.36
N GLN A 328 -36.56 -11.12 24.31
CA GLN A 328 -37.15 -11.28 25.64
C GLN A 328 -38.69 -11.29 25.61
N GLU A 329 -39.31 -10.42 24.80
CA GLU A 329 -40.76 -10.40 24.59
C GLU A 329 -41.25 -11.72 23.96
N LEU A 330 -40.50 -12.26 23.00
CA LEU A 330 -40.82 -13.55 22.37
C LEU A 330 -40.78 -14.70 23.38
N LEU A 331 -39.76 -14.75 24.22
CA LEU A 331 -39.65 -15.75 25.29
C LEU A 331 -40.83 -15.65 26.28
N GLN A 332 -41.25 -14.43 26.62
CA GLN A 332 -42.44 -14.22 27.46
C GLN A 332 -43.72 -14.72 26.77
N CYS A 333 -43.87 -14.46 25.47
CA CYS A 333 -44.98 -14.99 24.69
C CYS A 333 -44.96 -16.51 24.60
N ASP A 334 -43.79 -17.15 24.43
CA ASP A 334 -43.66 -18.61 24.45
C ASP A 334 -44.16 -19.19 25.78
N ILE A 335 -43.71 -18.64 26.91
CA ILE A 335 -44.15 -19.06 28.25
C ILE A 335 -45.67 -18.88 28.43
N GLN A 336 -46.22 -17.77 27.94
CA GLN A 336 -47.67 -17.52 28.01
C GLN A 336 -48.47 -18.53 27.17
N VAL A 337 -48.04 -18.81 25.94
CA VAL A 337 -48.68 -19.82 25.07
C VAL A 337 -48.69 -21.19 25.74
N ASP A 338 -47.57 -21.61 26.32
CA ASP A 338 -47.50 -22.89 27.04
C ASP A 338 -48.45 -22.90 28.26
N SER A 339 -48.49 -21.81 29.04
CA SER A 339 -49.39 -21.73 30.20
C SER A 339 -50.87 -21.77 29.82
N PHE A 340 -51.27 -21.14 28.72
CA PHE A 340 -52.65 -21.20 28.22
C PHE A 340 -52.98 -22.55 27.59
N ARG A 341 -52.00 -23.20 26.94
CA ARG A 341 -52.17 -24.56 26.42
C ARG A 341 -52.43 -25.56 27.56
N ASP A 342 -51.69 -25.45 28.65
CA ASP A 342 -51.90 -26.27 29.84
C ASP A 342 -53.28 -26.00 30.46
N ALA A 343 -53.73 -24.73 30.50
CA ALA A 343 -55.06 -24.36 30.98
C ALA A 343 -56.18 -24.94 30.11
N VAL A 344 -56.05 -24.87 28.78
CA VAL A 344 -56.98 -25.50 27.83
C VAL A 344 -57.05 -27.00 28.08
N HIS A 345 -55.90 -27.68 28.19
CA HIS A 345 -55.86 -29.12 28.43
C HIS A 345 -56.54 -29.51 29.77
N ALA A 346 -56.35 -28.72 30.83
CA ALA A 346 -57.02 -28.93 32.11
C ALA A 346 -58.55 -28.77 31.98
N CYS A 347 -59.02 -27.72 31.31
CA CYS A 347 -60.44 -27.49 31.05
C CYS A 347 -61.05 -28.57 30.13
N GLU A 348 -60.32 -29.11 29.15
CA GLU A 348 -60.79 -30.19 28.29
C GLU A 348 -61.03 -31.47 29.09
N ILE A 349 -60.14 -31.81 30.02
CA ILE A 349 -60.32 -32.97 30.91
C ILE A 349 -61.55 -32.78 31.81
N GLU A 350 -61.72 -31.60 32.42
CA GLU A 350 -62.87 -31.32 33.29
C GLU A 350 -64.18 -31.36 32.51
N ALA A 351 -64.25 -30.74 31.34
CA ALA A 351 -65.42 -30.74 30.47
C ALA A 351 -65.79 -32.17 30.01
N ALA A 352 -64.80 -32.97 29.61
CA ALA A 352 -65.02 -34.37 29.22
C ALA A 352 -65.56 -35.22 30.38
N LYS A 353 -65.03 -35.03 31.60
CA LYS A 353 -65.50 -35.72 32.80
C LYS A 353 -66.95 -35.34 33.15
N GLN A 354 -67.31 -34.07 33.05
CA GLN A 354 -68.68 -33.62 33.26
C GLN A 354 -69.63 -34.13 32.17
N ALA A 355 -69.17 -34.22 30.92
CA ALA A 355 -69.96 -34.75 29.80
C ALA A 355 -70.29 -36.24 30.00
N GLU A 356 -69.30 -37.03 30.44
CA GLU A 356 -69.50 -38.45 30.77
C GLU A 356 -70.47 -38.62 31.95
N GLN A 357 -70.33 -37.84 33.01
CA GLN A 357 -71.25 -37.86 34.16
C GLN A 357 -72.70 -37.52 33.74
N LEU A 358 -72.87 -36.51 32.88
CA LEU A 358 -74.17 -36.12 32.36
C LEU A 358 -74.81 -37.23 31.51
N ASP A 359 -74.03 -37.94 30.70
CA ASP A 359 -74.51 -39.03 29.85
C ASP A 359 -74.97 -40.24 30.69
N ILE A 360 -74.22 -40.59 31.75
CA ILE A 360 -74.62 -41.64 32.70
C ILE A 360 -75.95 -41.29 33.36
N ILE A 361 -76.07 -40.09 33.93
CA ILE A 361 -77.30 -39.64 34.61
C ILE A 361 -78.48 -39.58 33.62
N ARG A 362 -78.24 -39.17 32.37
CA ARG A 362 -79.25 -39.20 31.31
C ARG A 362 -79.83 -40.59 31.11
N ARG A 363 -78.97 -41.61 30.98
CA ARG A 363 -79.40 -43.00 30.80
C ARG A 363 -80.19 -43.52 32.00
N ASP A 364 -79.80 -43.13 33.22
CA ASP A 364 -80.50 -43.55 34.44
C ASP A 364 -81.89 -42.90 34.56
N VAL A 365 -82.04 -41.62 34.18
CA VAL A 365 -83.35 -40.95 34.08
C VAL A 365 -84.25 -41.65 33.07
N GLU A 366 -83.71 -42.01 31.90
CA GLU A 366 -84.46 -42.65 30.82
C GLU A 366 -84.99 -44.03 31.25
N LYS A 367 -84.15 -44.86 31.88
CA LYS A 367 -84.56 -46.15 32.48
C LYS A 367 -85.63 -46.00 33.57
N SER A 368 -85.51 -44.97 34.42
CA SER A 368 -86.50 -44.72 35.49
C SER A 368 -87.86 -44.34 34.91
N ARG A 369 -87.88 -43.52 33.84
CA ARG A 369 -89.10 -43.13 33.13
C ARG A 369 -89.78 -44.31 32.44
N GLU A 370 -89.01 -45.20 31.81
CA GLU A 370 -89.55 -46.42 31.20
C GLU A 370 -90.25 -47.30 32.26
N SER A 371 -89.59 -47.52 33.40
CA SER A 371 -90.17 -48.30 34.51
C SER A 371 -91.42 -47.65 35.10
N GLU A 372 -91.48 -46.32 35.19
CA GLU A 372 -92.66 -45.58 35.65
C GLU A 372 -93.84 -45.72 34.67
N ALA A 373 -93.57 -45.68 33.37
CA ALA A 373 -94.58 -45.88 32.33
C ALA A 373 -95.15 -47.32 32.33
N GLU A 374 -94.31 -48.33 32.56
CA GLU A 374 -94.74 -49.73 32.70
C GLU A 374 -95.68 -49.93 33.89
N LEU A 375 -95.34 -49.37 35.06
CA LEU A 375 -96.16 -49.47 36.27
C LEU A 375 -97.51 -48.75 36.10
N GLU A 376 -97.52 -47.59 35.42
CA GLU A 376 -98.77 -46.86 35.17
C GLU A 376 -99.68 -47.61 34.18
N ALA A 377 -99.10 -48.30 33.18
CA ALA A 377 -99.85 -49.17 32.28
C ALA A 377 -100.46 -50.38 33.02
N GLU A 378 -99.71 -51.02 33.93
CA GLU A 378 -100.22 -52.12 34.77
C GLU A 378 -101.36 -51.65 35.67
N ARG A 379 -101.23 -50.44 36.25
CA ARG A 379 -102.28 -49.80 37.07
C ARG A 379 -103.56 -49.58 36.28
N LEU A 380 -103.46 -49.02 35.08
CA LEU A 380 -104.62 -48.74 34.22
C LEU A 380 -105.36 -50.04 33.87
N GLN A 381 -104.62 -51.08 33.47
CA GLN A 381 -105.19 -52.38 33.12
C GLN A 381 -105.93 -53.05 34.30
N LEU A 382 -105.37 -52.99 35.51
CA LEU A 382 -106.03 -53.52 36.70
C LEU A 382 -107.27 -52.71 37.09
N SER A 383 -107.27 -51.41 36.88
CA SER A 383 -108.44 -50.56 37.14
C SER A 383 -109.61 -50.88 36.19
N GLU A 384 -109.33 -51.14 34.91
CA GLU A 384 -110.35 -51.57 33.95
C GLU A 384 -110.95 -52.93 34.36
N ASN A 385 -110.10 -53.90 34.70
CA ASN A 385 -110.54 -55.22 35.18
C ASN A 385 -111.45 -55.13 36.41
N LEU A 386 -111.17 -54.18 37.32
CA LEU A 386 -112.02 -53.94 38.49
C LEU A 386 -113.42 -53.47 38.10
N THR A 387 -113.51 -52.52 37.16
CA THR A 387 -114.80 -51.98 36.70
C THR A 387 -115.68 -53.02 35.99
N ASP A 388 -115.08 -53.96 35.27
CA ASP A 388 -115.81 -55.04 34.60
C ASP A 388 -116.36 -56.07 35.61
N VAL A 389 -115.55 -56.43 36.63
CA VAL A 389 -115.99 -57.33 37.72
C VAL A 389 -117.15 -56.72 38.52
N GLU A 390 -117.13 -55.41 38.77
CA GLU A 390 -118.24 -54.71 39.45
C GLU A 390 -119.52 -54.69 38.63
N ARG A 391 -119.42 -54.58 37.30
CA ARG A 391 -120.57 -54.59 36.39
C ARG A 391 -121.27 -55.96 36.38
N GLU A 392 -120.51 -57.04 36.35
CA GLU A 392 -121.05 -58.41 36.36
C GLU A 392 -121.73 -58.77 37.69
N ARG A 393 -121.18 -58.31 38.81
CA ARG A 393 -121.77 -58.48 40.14
C ARG A 393 -123.17 -57.86 40.25
N LYS A 394 -123.35 -56.65 39.73
CA LYS A 394 -124.61 -55.90 39.81
C LYS A 394 -125.76 -56.58 39.04
N SER A 395 -125.44 -57.18 37.89
CA SER A 395 -126.38 -57.96 37.07
C SER A 395 -126.88 -59.24 37.77
N ALA A 396 -126.00 -59.89 38.56
CA ALA A 396 -126.35 -61.10 39.30
C ALA A 396 -127.33 -60.83 40.47
N ASP A 397 -127.29 -59.64 41.07
CA ASP A 397 -128.12 -59.25 42.21
C ASP A 397 -129.58 -58.94 41.81
N GLU A 398 -129.77 -58.28 40.65
CA GLU A 398 -131.10 -57.96 40.10
C GLU A 398 -131.93 -59.21 39.71
N SER A 399 -131.25 -60.33 39.44
CA SER A 399 -131.88 -61.62 39.10
C SER A 399 -132.43 -62.38 40.33
N GLN A 400 -132.01 -62.01 41.54
CA GLN A 400 -132.37 -62.69 42.79
C GLN A 400 -133.75 -62.24 43.33
N THR A 401 -134.15 -60.99 43.09
CA THR A 401 -135.38 -60.39 43.64
C THR A 401 -136.68 -60.91 43.01
N THR A 402 -136.64 -61.58 41.86
CA THR A 402 -137.83 -61.95 41.08
C THR A 402 -138.39 -63.34 41.42
N ILE A 403 -137.69 -64.16 42.23
CA ILE A 403 -138.04 -65.57 42.49
C ILE A 403 -138.52 -65.82 43.95
N GLU A 404 -138.39 -64.84 44.85
CA GLU A 404 -138.75 -64.99 46.27
C GLU A 404 -140.25 -64.75 46.61
N GLN A 405 -141.12 -64.40 45.64
CA GLN A 405 -142.53 -64.06 45.91
C GLN A 405 -143.57 -65.17 45.74
N ASP A 406 -143.19 -66.42 45.39
CA ASP A 406 -144.16 -67.33 44.74
C ASP A 406 -144.20 -68.78 45.26
N ASN A 407 -144.11 -69.05 46.57
CA ASN A 407 -144.57 -70.35 47.12
C ASN A 407 -144.82 -70.37 48.64
N ALA A 408 -146.07 -70.09 49.02
CA ALA A 408 -146.65 -70.35 50.33
C ALA A 408 -147.94 -71.17 50.18
N SER A 409 -147.79 -72.49 49.96
CA SER A 409 -148.75 -73.59 50.15
C SER A 409 -148.29 -74.68 49.18
N THR A 410 -147.92 -75.87 49.62
CA THR A 410 -148.88 -76.96 49.76
C THR A 410 -148.14 -78.05 50.51
N ARG A 411 -148.53 -78.28 51.77
CA ARG A 411 -147.80 -79.11 52.74
C ARG A 411 -148.60 -80.35 53.15
N GLU A 412 -149.50 -80.87 52.31
CA GLU A 412 -150.45 -81.90 52.76
C GLU A 412 -150.48 -83.23 52.00
N ASP A 413 -149.87 -83.36 50.81
CA ASP A 413 -149.97 -84.63 50.08
C ASP A 413 -148.85 -85.64 50.40
N VAL A 414 -148.15 -85.42 51.53
CA VAL A 414 -147.01 -86.23 52.02
C VAL A 414 -147.43 -87.62 52.51
N VAL A 415 -148.72 -87.90 52.71
CA VAL A 415 -149.15 -89.11 53.43
C VAL A 415 -149.47 -90.31 52.52
N LYS A 416 -149.79 -90.13 51.23
CA LYS A 416 -150.23 -91.26 50.37
C LYS A 416 -149.13 -91.94 49.56
N ALA A 417 -147.98 -91.31 49.36
CA ALA A 417 -146.92 -91.84 48.48
C ALA A 417 -145.87 -92.72 49.20
N GLN A 418 -146.06 -93.05 50.48
CA GLN A 418 -145.07 -93.80 51.28
C GLN A 418 -145.09 -95.33 51.07
N GLY A 419 -146.11 -95.89 50.42
CA GLY A 419 -146.23 -97.35 50.15
C GLY A 419 -145.50 -97.82 48.89
N GLU A 420 -145.56 -97.05 47.81
CA GLU A 420 -144.87 -97.35 46.53
C GLU A 420 -143.37 -97.00 46.59
N LEU A 421 -142.97 -96.23 47.61
CA LEU A 421 -141.60 -95.75 47.84
C LEU A 421 -140.61 -96.87 48.22
N ALA A 422 -141.06 -98.04 48.67
CA ALA A 422 -140.16 -99.10 49.17
C ALA A 422 -139.48 -99.90 48.05
N GLU A 423 -140.18 -100.19 46.95
CA GLU A 423 -139.61 -100.89 45.77
C GLU A 423 -138.83 -99.91 44.87
N LEU A 424 -139.37 -98.70 44.65
CA LEU A 424 -138.63 -97.59 44.02
C LEU A 424 -137.38 -97.18 44.81
N ARG A 425 -137.31 -97.41 46.13
CA ARG A 425 -136.10 -97.19 46.93
C ARG A 425 -134.98 -98.15 46.56
N LYS A 426 -135.27 -99.41 46.22
CA LYS A 426 -134.26 -100.39 45.79
C LYS A 426 -133.70 -100.06 44.40
N GLU A 427 -134.55 -99.66 43.47
CA GLU A 427 -134.10 -99.17 42.15
C GLU A 427 -133.36 -97.83 42.26
N ARG A 428 -133.86 -96.91 43.11
CA ARG A 428 -133.19 -95.65 43.44
C ARG A 428 -131.83 -95.87 44.08
N GLU A 429 -131.65 -96.88 44.93
CA GLU A 429 -130.37 -97.14 45.60
C GLU A 429 -129.32 -97.66 44.60
N ARG A 430 -129.71 -98.51 43.63
CA ARG A 430 -128.85 -98.87 42.49
C ARG A 430 -128.52 -97.65 41.62
N ALA A 431 -129.52 -96.88 41.20
CA ALA A 431 -129.31 -95.67 40.40
C ALA A 431 -128.54 -94.57 41.17
N ALA A 432 -128.66 -94.51 42.49
CA ALA A 432 -127.92 -93.57 43.35
C ALA A 432 -126.44 -93.98 43.47
N ASN A 433 -126.14 -95.28 43.53
CA ASN A 433 -124.77 -95.77 43.50
C ASN A 433 -124.12 -95.51 42.13
N GLU A 434 -124.81 -95.79 41.02
CA GLU A 434 -124.34 -95.44 39.66
C GLU A 434 -124.17 -93.92 39.49
N LEU A 435 -125.11 -93.11 39.99
CA LEU A 435 -124.99 -91.64 39.97
C LEU A 435 -123.85 -91.14 40.86
N SER A 436 -123.59 -91.78 41.99
CA SER A 436 -122.45 -91.47 42.86
C SER A 436 -121.14 -91.76 42.14
N GLU A 437 -121.03 -92.91 41.48
CA GLU A 437 -119.87 -93.30 40.69
C GLU A 437 -119.64 -92.33 39.50
N GLN A 438 -120.71 -91.95 38.79
CA GLN A 438 -120.65 -90.93 37.73
C GLN A 438 -120.31 -89.53 38.27
N LYS A 439 -120.78 -89.16 39.46
CA LYS A 439 -120.42 -87.89 40.11
C LYS A 439 -118.95 -87.87 40.51
N VAL A 440 -118.42 -88.96 41.07
CA VAL A 440 -116.99 -89.09 41.38
C VAL A 440 -116.17 -89.01 40.08
N ARG A 441 -116.61 -89.70 39.01
CA ARG A 441 -115.95 -89.65 37.70
C ARG A 441 -115.98 -88.25 37.07
N ARG A 442 -117.10 -87.52 37.16
CA ARG A 442 -117.21 -86.13 36.72
C ARG A 442 -116.33 -85.19 37.54
N MET A 443 -116.20 -85.43 38.84
CA MET A 443 -115.35 -84.61 39.72
C MET A 443 -113.86 -84.85 39.43
N ALA A 444 -113.47 -86.10 39.14
CA ALA A 444 -112.13 -86.44 38.67
C ALA A 444 -111.83 -85.77 37.31
N LEU A 445 -112.74 -85.88 36.34
CA LEU A 445 -112.60 -85.21 35.05
C LEU A 445 -112.61 -83.67 35.15
N SER A 446 -113.38 -83.09 36.09
CA SER A 446 -113.35 -81.65 36.35
C SER A 446 -112.01 -81.22 36.92
N LYS A 447 -111.43 -81.99 37.86
CA LYS A 447 -110.08 -81.72 38.38
C LYS A 447 -109.01 -81.87 37.31
N GLU A 448 -109.11 -82.87 36.45
CA GLU A 448 -108.20 -83.01 35.30
C GLU A 448 -108.33 -81.83 34.34
N ARG A 449 -109.55 -81.41 34.01
CA ARG A 449 -109.78 -80.21 33.18
C ARG A 449 -109.19 -78.96 33.83
N ASP A 450 -109.40 -78.76 35.13
CA ASP A 450 -108.90 -77.58 35.84
C ASP A 450 -107.36 -77.59 35.92
N ALA A 451 -106.75 -78.76 36.08
CA ALA A 451 -105.29 -78.93 36.00
C ALA A 451 -104.75 -78.65 34.59
N VAL A 452 -105.41 -79.14 33.54
CA VAL A 452 -105.06 -78.85 32.15
C VAL A 452 -105.21 -77.36 31.82
N TYR A 453 -106.24 -76.70 32.35
CA TYR A 453 -106.46 -75.26 32.15
C TYR A 453 -105.41 -74.41 32.87
N ALA A 454 -105.04 -74.80 34.10
CA ALA A 454 -103.94 -74.17 34.83
C ALA A 454 -102.61 -74.34 34.07
N GLU A 455 -102.34 -75.53 33.54
CA GLU A 455 -101.13 -75.81 32.76
C GLU A 455 -101.12 -75.06 31.42
N GLN A 456 -102.26 -74.99 30.73
CA GLN A 456 -102.42 -74.16 29.53
C GLN A 456 -102.12 -72.69 29.83
N LYS A 457 -102.64 -72.16 30.93
CA LYS A 457 -102.40 -70.77 31.34
C LYS A 457 -100.93 -70.53 31.68
N ARG A 458 -100.25 -71.49 32.33
CA ARG A 458 -98.81 -71.46 32.59
C ARG A 458 -98.02 -71.40 31.28
N LEU A 459 -98.31 -72.30 30.34
CA LEU A 459 -97.62 -72.38 29.04
C LEU A 459 -97.86 -71.14 28.17
N VAL A 460 -99.05 -70.54 28.21
CA VAL A 460 -99.35 -69.28 27.48
C VAL A 460 -98.55 -68.12 28.04
N ASN A 461 -98.43 -68.01 29.37
CA ASN A 461 -97.62 -66.98 30.00
C ASN A 461 -96.12 -67.19 29.68
N GLU A 462 -95.64 -68.43 29.75
CA GLU A 462 -94.26 -68.79 29.43
C GLU A 462 -93.93 -68.51 27.94
N HIS A 463 -94.85 -68.82 27.02
CA HIS A 463 -94.73 -68.45 25.61
C HIS A 463 -94.69 -66.94 25.43
N ARG A 464 -95.51 -66.17 26.15
CA ARG A 464 -95.54 -64.71 26.04
C ARG A 464 -94.23 -64.08 26.53
N GLU A 465 -93.71 -64.55 27.66
CA GLU A 465 -92.40 -64.12 28.17
C GLU A 465 -91.26 -64.46 27.20
N LEU A 466 -91.28 -65.66 26.63
CA LEU A 466 -90.29 -66.09 25.63
C LEU A 466 -90.40 -65.28 24.33
N SER A 467 -91.61 -64.93 23.87
CA SER A 467 -91.79 -64.09 22.69
C SER A 467 -91.26 -62.67 22.90
N ILE A 468 -91.46 -62.08 24.08
CA ILE A 468 -90.91 -60.75 24.41
C ILE A 468 -89.37 -60.83 24.46
N LYS A 469 -88.82 -61.87 25.08
CA LYS A 469 -87.35 -62.08 25.10
C LYS A 469 -86.79 -62.26 23.70
N LEU A 470 -87.47 -63.02 22.84
CA LEU A 470 -87.04 -63.21 21.45
C LEU A 470 -87.05 -61.88 20.68
N GLN A 471 -88.11 -61.08 20.83
CA GLN A 471 -88.20 -59.77 20.18
C GLN A 471 -87.12 -58.79 20.65
N ASN A 472 -86.76 -58.82 21.94
CA ASN A 472 -85.66 -58.01 22.46
C ASN A 472 -84.30 -58.49 21.92
N LEU A 473 -84.07 -59.80 21.85
CA LEU A 473 -82.85 -60.37 21.28
C LEU A 473 -82.73 -60.07 19.78
N GLU A 474 -83.82 -60.13 19.01
CA GLU A 474 -83.84 -59.75 17.59
C GLU A 474 -83.51 -58.26 17.39
N LYS A 475 -83.97 -57.40 18.32
CA LYS A 475 -83.63 -55.97 18.29
C LYS A 475 -82.15 -55.73 18.63
N GLU A 476 -81.62 -56.41 19.67
CA GLU A 476 -80.20 -56.35 20.02
C GLU A 476 -79.31 -56.91 18.88
N GLU A 477 -79.75 -57.97 18.21
CA GLU A 477 -79.04 -58.53 17.05
C GLU A 477 -78.96 -57.49 15.92
N ALA A 478 -80.07 -56.83 15.58
CA ALA A 478 -80.10 -55.79 14.55
C ALA A 478 -79.23 -54.56 14.91
N GLU A 479 -79.24 -54.14 16.18
CA GLU A 479 -78.39 -53.04 16.67
C GLU A 479 -76.90 -53.39 16.60
N ASN A 480 -76.54 -54.63 17.00
CA ASN A 480 -75.17 -55.12 16.91
C ASN A 480 -74.72 -55.27 15.44
N GLU A 481 -75.58 -55.73 14.54
CA GLU A 481 -75.27 -55.91 13.13
C GLU A 481 -75.04 -54.54 12.44
N ALA A 482 -75.82 -53.52 12.82
CA ALA A 482 -75.60 -52.14 12.38
C ALA A 482 -74.27 -51.56 12.91
N ALA A 483 -73.94 -51.81 14.18
CA ALA A 483 -72.68 -51.39 14.78
C ALA A 483 -71.46 -52.07 14.12
N ILE A 484 -71.56 -53.38 13.83
CA ILE A 484 -70.54 -54.12 13.09
C ILE A 484 -70.35 -53.51 11.70
N GLY A 485 -71.44 -53.23 10.96
CA GLY A 485 -71.34 -52.60 9.64
C GLY A 485 -70.69 -51.22 9.67
N GLN A 486 -70.92 -50.44 10.73
CA GLN A 486 -70.29 -49.14 10.92
C GLN A 486 -68.79 -49.27 11.20
N ILE A 487 -68.40 -50.20 12.08
CA ILE A 487 -66.99 -50.50 12.38
C ILE A 487 -66.26 -51.04 11.13
N GLU A 488 -66.91 -51.90 10.33
CA GLU A 488 -66.33 -52.40 9.08
C GLU A 488 -66.11 -51.29 8.06
N ALA A 489 -67.03 -50.31 7.98
CA ALA A 489 -66.87 -49.14 7.11
C ALA A 489 -65.70 -48.25 7.57
N GLU A 490 -65.58 -48.01 8.89
CA GLU A 490 -64.46 -47.26 9.48
C GLU A 490 -63.12 -47.97 9.25
N LEU A 491 -63.07 -49.29 9.50
CA LEU A 491 -61.87 -50.11 9.25
C LEU A 491 -61.44 -50.06 7.79
N LYS A 492 -62.40 -50.11 6.86
CA LYS A 492 -62.13 -49.99 5.42
C LYS A 492 -61.61 -48.60 5.04
N GLY A 493 -62.11 -47.54 5.69
CA GLY A 493 -61.59 -46.18 5.55
C GLY A 493 -60.14 -46.07 6.03
N MET A 494 -59.86 -46.56 7.24
CA MET A 494 -58.51 -46.56 7.81
C MET A 494 -57.51 -47.38 6.99
N LEU A 495 -57.92 -48.54 6.45
CA LEU A 495 -57.07 -49.34 5.57
C LEU A 495 -56.75 -48.62 4.26
N ALA A 496 -57.68 -47.84 3.71
CA ALA A 496 -57.44 -47.04 2.51
C ALA A 496 -56.49 -45.87 2.78
N GLU A 497 -56.58 -45.22 3.94
CA GLU A 497 -55.63 -44.19 4.37
C GLU A 497 -54.22 -44.76 4.57
N ILE A 498 -54.10 -45.93 5.22
CA ILE A 498 -52.81 -46.61 5.40
C ILE A 498 -52.17 -46.96 4.05
N ASP A 499 -52.94 -47.44 3.07
CA ASP A 499 -52.42 -47.74 1.72
C ASP A 499 -51.98 -46.46 0.98
N ALA A 500 -52.71 -45.36 1.15
CA ALA A 500 -52.33 -44.06 0.60
C ALA A 500 -51.02 -43.54 1.22
N ASP A 501 -50.89 -43.60 2.55
CA ASP A 501 -49.69 -43.20 3.28
C ASP A 501 -48.48 -44.08 2.91
N GLN A 502 -48.68 -45.39 2.76
CA GLN A 502 -47.62 -46.29 2.31
C GLN A 502 -47.11 -45.95 0.91
N LYS A 503 -48.00 -45.55 -0.02
CA LYS A 503 -47.62 -45.10 -1.36
C LYS A 503 -46.86 -43.79 -1.33
N VAL A 504 -47.30 -42.82 -0.53
CA VAL A 504 -46.62 -41.52 -0.38
C VAL A 504 -45.22 -41.73 0.22
N ASN A 505 -45.13 -42.50 1.30
CA ASN A 505 -43.86 -42.78 1.98
C ASN A 505 -42.91 -43.61 1.10
N GLY A 506 -43.45 -44.50 0.26
CA GLY A 506 -42.68 -45.21 -0.77
C GLY A 506 -42.09 -44.26 -1.83
N ALA A 507 -42.90 -43.34 -2.35
CA ALA A 507 -42.46 -42.34 -3.32
C ALA A 507 -41.42 -41.37 -2.72
N GLU A 508 -41.59 -40.98 -1.45
CA GLU A 508 -40.64 -40.13 -0.72
C GLU A 508 -39.29 -40.84 -0.51
N LYS A 509 -39.28 -42.13 -0.14
CA LYS A 509 -38.05 -42.93 -0.05
C LYS A 509 -37.33 -43.09 -1.38
N GLU A 510 -38.06 -43.25 -2.49
CA GLU A 510 -37.44 -43.29 -3.83
C GLU A 510 -36.85 -41.94 -4.23
N ALA A 511 -37.56 -40.84 -3.96
CA ALA A 511 -37.06 -39.49 -4.21
C ALA A 511 -35.80 -39.20 -3.36
N GLN A 512 -35.79 -39.61 -2.10
CA GLN A 512 -34.64 -39.48 -1.21
C GLN A 512 -33.42 -40.25 -1.73
N LYS A 513 -33.61 -41.51 -2.19
CA LYS A 513 -32.53 -42.30 -2.81
C LYS A 513 -31.95 -41.61 -4.04
N LYS A 514 -32.80 -41.12 -4.95
CA LYS A 514 -32.34 -40.39 -6.15
C LYS A 514 -31.55 -39.14 -5.79
N LEU A 515 -32.02 -38.37 -4.81
CA LEU A 515 -31.32 -37.17 -4.34
C LEU A 515 -29.98 -37.51 -3.71
N GLU A 516 -29.88 -38.64 -2.99
CA GLU A 516 -28.62 -39.09 -2.39
C GLU A 516 -27.61 -39.58 -3.43
N GLU A 517 -28.07 -40.28 -4.47
CA GLU A 517 -27.26 -40.65 -5.65
C GLU A 517 -26.76 -39.41 -6.40
N GLU A 518 -27.63 -38.43 -6.66
CA GLU A 518 -27.26 -37.15 -7.28
C GLU A 518 -26.24 -36.41 -6.42
N ARG A 519 -26.46 -36.32 -5.10
CA ARG A 519 -25.53 -35.68 -4.16
C ARG A 519 -24.16 -36.36 -4.20
N LEU A 520 -24.12 -37.70 -4.23
CA LEU A 520 -22.88 -38.46 -4.31
C LEU A 520 -22.15 -38.20 -5.63
N SER A 521 -22.88 -38.16 -6.75
CA SER A 521 -22.31 -37.84 -8.07
C SER A 521 -21.70 -36.44 -8.12
N VAL A 522 -22.42 -35.43 -7.61
CA VAL A 522 -21.96 -34.03 -7.56
C VAL A 522 -20.74 -33.90 -6.65
N SER A 523 -20.74 -34.60 -5.51
CA SER A 523 -19.60 -34.64 -4.59
C SER A 523 -18.36 -35.24 -5.26
N ASN A 524 -18.51 -36.34 -6.01
CA ASN A 524 -17.42 -36.96 -6.75
C ASN A 524 -16.88 -36.03 -7.85
N SER A 525 -17.76 -35.42 -8.65
CA SER A 525 -17.35 -34.45 -9.67
C SER A 525 -16.64 -33.23 -9.06
N LEU A 526 -17.10 -32.75 -7.90
CA LEU A 526 -16.45 -31.65 -7.17
C LEU A 526 -15.05 -32.04 -6.69
N SER A 527 -14.88 -33.27 -6.21
CA SER A 527 -13.59 -33.81 -5.80
C SER A 527 -12.60 -33.88 -6.98
N GLU A 528 -13.05 -34.38 -8.13
CA GLU A 528 -12.26 -34.42 -9.37
C GLU A 528 -11.88 -33.01 -9.85
N LEU A 529 -12.83 -32.07 -9.87
CA LEU A 529 -12.60 -30.68 -10.22
C LEU A 529 -11.59 -30.00 -9.28
N ARG A 530 -11.65 -30.29 -7.98
CA ARG A 530 -10.67 -29.79 -6.99
C ARG A 530 -9.28 -30.33 -7.27
N LYS A 531 -9.15 -31.64 -7.50
CA LYS A 531 -7.87 -32.26 -7.86
C LYS A 531 -7.30 -31.68 -9.15
N ARG A 532 -8.15 -31.49 -10.17
CA ARG A 532 -7.74 -30.87 -11.43
C ARG A 532 -7.31 -29.42 -11.26
N ARG A 533 -7.99 -28.66 -10.41
CA ARG A 533 -7.60 -27.29 -10.06
C ARG A 533 -6.24 -27.26 -9.36
N GLU A 534 -5.98 -28.17 -8.43
CA GLU A 534 -4.67 -28.26 -7.77
C GLU A 534 -3.56 -28.57 -8.78
N GLU A 535 -3.76 -29.54 -9.68
CA GLU A 535 -2.81 -29.85 -10.75
C GLU A 535 -2.51 -28.64 -11.66
N LEU A 536 -3.55 -27.87 -12.01
CA LEU A 536 -3.39 -26.66 -12.82
C LEU A 536 -2.66 -25.55 -12.06
N LEU A 537 -2.92 -25.39 -10.75
CA LEU A 537 -2.22 -24.42 -9.91
C LEU A 537 -0.75 -24.77 -9.72
N THR A 538 -0.41 -26.05 -9.54
CA THR A 538 0.99 -26.49 -9.49
C THR A 538 1.67 -26.27 -10.83
N GLY A 539 1.02 -26.62 -11.95
CA GLY A 539 1.56 -26.36 -13.28
C GLY A 539 1.77 -24.86 -13.58
N ALA A 540 0.86 -24.00 -13.12
CA ALA A 540 1.01 -22.55 -13.24
C ALA A 540 2.18 -22.00 -12.41
N ARG A 541 2.41 -22.53 -11.20
CA ARG A 541 3.58 -22.17 -10.38
C ARG A 541 4.88 -22.58 -11.05
N ASP A 542 4.98 -23.82 -11.54
CA ASP A 542 6.16 -24.31 -12.24
C ASP A 542 6.46 -23.47 -13.50
N LEU A 543 5.43 -23.09 -14.26
CA LEU A 543 5.58 -22.20 -15.41
C LEU A 543 6.04 -20.80 -14.99
N SER A 544 5.50 -20.26 -13.90
CA SER A 544 5.91 -18.96 -13.37
C SER A 544 7.38 -18.97 -12.92
N GLU A 545 7.85 -20.03 -12.27
CA GLU A 545 9.26 -20.17 -11.89
C GLU A 545 10.17 -20.27 -13.13
N ARG A 546 9.73 -21.00 -14.17
CA ARG A 546 10.46 -21.07 -15.45
C ARG A 546 10.52 -19.72 -16.14
N ILE A 547 9.43 -18.95 -16.15
CA ILE A 547 9.40 -17.60 -16.69
C ILE A 547 10.39 -16.72 -15.93
N HIS A 548 10.33 -16.72 -14.59
CA HIS A 548 11.23 -15.92 -13.78
C HIS A 548 12.71 -16.27 -14.00
N LYS A 549 13.02 -17.57 -14.15
CA LYS A 549 14.37 -18.03 -14.49
C LYS A 549 14.82 -17.54 -15.87
N GLN A 550 13.93 -17.54 -16.86
CA GLN A 550 14.22 -17.02 -18.20
C GLN A 550 14.39 -15.49 -18.19
N GLU A 551 13.56 -14.75 -17.46
CA GLU A 551 13.67 -13.30 -17.29
C GLU A 551 15.01 -12.91 -16.64
N MET A 552 15.45 -13.63 -15.61
CA MET A 552 16.77 -13.41 -15.02
C MET A 552 17.92 -13.70 -16.00
N GLN A 553 17.80 -14.76 -16.81
CA GLN A 553 18.79 -15.06 -17.86
C GLN A 553 18.80 -13.98 -18.94
N GLN A 554 17.63 -13.50 -19.36
CA GLN A 554 17.50 -12.42 -20.32
C GLN A 554 18.12 -11.13 -19.78
N ALA A 555 17.79 -10.72 -18.56
CA ALA A 555 18.37 -9.53 -17.92
C ALA A 555 19.90 -9.63 -17.83
N LYS A 556 20.43 -10.80 -17.49
CA LYS A 556 21.89 -11.04 -17.46
C LYS A 556 22.51 -10.88 -18.86
N LEU A 557 21.91 -11.46 -19.89
CA LEU A 557 22.39 -11.34 -21.28
C LEU A 557 22.26 -9.90 -21.79
N GLU A 558 21.22 -9.17 -21.42
CA GLU A 558 21.03 -7.76 -21.75
C GLU A 558 22.10 -6.88 -21.10
N MET A 559 22.45 -7.14 -19.83
CA MET A 559 23.57 -6.46 -19.17
C MET A 559 24.92 -6.78 -19.81
N GLU A 560 25.18 -8.05 -20.14
CA GLU A 560 26.41 -8.45 -20.85
C GLU A 560 26.49 -7.79 -22.24
N LEU A 561 25.37 -7.71 -22.96
CA LEU A 561 25.29 -7.05 -24.26
C LEU A 561 25.51 -5.55 -24.14
N ALA A 562 24.89 -4.89 -23.15
CA ALA A 562 25.12 -3.47 -22.87
C ALA A 562 26.59 -3.19 -22.54
N ALA A 563 27.21 -4.00 -21.67
CA ALA A 563 28.62 -3.86 -21.34
C ALA A 563 29.54 -4.05 -22.57
N MET A 564 29.21 -4.99 -23.46
CA MET A 564 29.92 -5.15 -24.73
C MET A 564 29.71 -3.94 -25.66
N GLN A 565 28.51 -3.36 -25.72
CA GLN A 565 28.23 -2.17 -26.51
C GLN A 565 28.99 -0.94 -26.00
N ASP A 566 28.99 -0.74 -24.68
CA ASP A 566 29.73 0.34 -24.02
C ASP A 566 31.23 0.18 -24.26
N HIS A 567 31.79 -1.03 -24.14
CA HIS A 567 33.19 -1.28 -24.47
C HIS A 567 33.52 -0.97 -25.94
N ILE A 568 32.65 -1.31 -26.89
CA ILE A 568 32.87 -0.98 -28.31
C ILE A 568 32.87 0.55 -28.51
N TRP A 569 32.01 1.26 -27.78
CA TRP A 569 31.93 2.71 -27.84
C TRP A 569 33.13 3.40 -27.17
N GLU A 570 33.52 2.98 -25.97
CA GLU A 570 34.60 3.62 -25.21
C GLU A 570 35.99 3.40 -25.82
N GLU A 571 36.30 2.17 -26.28
CA GLU A 571 37.64 1.83 -26.80
C GLU A 571 37.78 2.19 -28.30
N TYR A 572 36.69 2.15 -29.07
CA TYR A 572 36.74 2.29 -30.54
C TYR A 572 35.82 3.38 -31.11
N GLU A 573 35.02 4.08 -30.30
CA GLU A 573 34.05 5.11 -30.74
C GLU A 573 33.06 4.61 -31.80
N LEU A 574 32.79 3.30 -31.82
CA LEU A 574 31.88 2.65 -32.75
C LEU A 574 30.57 2.29 -32.05
N THR A 575 29.45 2.41 -32.76
CA THR A 575 28.19 1.78 -32.31
C THR A 575 28.16 0.32 -32.76
N TYR A 576 27.42 -0.55 -32.04
CA TYR A 576 27.27 -1.96 -32.39
C TYR A 576 26.88 -2.18 -33.87
N LYS A 577 25.98 -1.35 -34.41
CA LYS A 577 25.52 -1.42 -35.79
C LYS A 577 26.63 -1.09 -36.81
N ASN A 578 27.52 -0.15 -36.46
CA ASN A 578 28.66 0.22 -37.31
C ASN A 578 29.80 -0.80 -37.20
N ALA A 579 30.01 -1.39 -36.01
CA ALA A 579 30.97 -2.47 -35.82
C ALA A 579 30.54 -3.76 -36.56
N ALA A 580 29.24 -4.00 -36.70
CA ALA A 580 28.71 -5.18 -37.37
C ALA A 580 29.14 -5.31 -38.84
N SER A 581 29.35 -4.20 -39.56
CA SER A 581 29.85 -4.23 -40.95
C SER A 581 31.35 -4.60 -41.05
N LEU A 582 32.08 -4.46 -39.95
CA LEU A 582 33.49 -4.85 -39.81
C LEU A 582 33.65 -6.25 -39.20
N ARG A 583 32.54 -6.94 -38.90
CA ARG A 583 32.55 -8.29 -38.33
C ARG A 583 33.27 -9.26 -39.26
N ARG A 584 34.26 -9.95 -38.71
CA ARG A 584 34.95 -11.07 -39.36
C ARG A 584 34.77 -12.32 -38.51
N GLU A 585 34.71 -13.48 -39.16
CA GLU A 585 34.80 -14.74 -38.42
C GLU A 585 36.22 -14.89 -37.90
N ILE A 586 36.33 -14.93 -36.57
CA ILE A 586 37.60 -15.04 -35.85
C ILE A 586 37.51 -16.18 -34.84
N ALA A 587 38.63 -16.87 -34.63
CA ALA A 587 38.76 -17.82 -33.54
C ALA A 587 39.05 -17.05 -32.24
N ILE A 588 38.00 -16.81 -31.42
CA ILE A 588 38.03 -15.93 -30.24
C ILE A 588 39.27 -16.16 -29.35
N GLY A 589 39.61 -17.42 -29.05
CA GLY A 589 40.78 -17.76 -28.23
C GLY A 589 42.13 -17.38 -28.84
N ALA A 590 42.33 -17.67 -30.12
CA ALA A 590 43.58 -17.33 -30.83
C ALA A 590 43.71 -15.82 -31.03
N THR A 591 42.59 -15.14 -31.33
CA THR A 591 42.58 -13.68 -31.53
C THR A 591 42.83 -12.91 -30.25
N ASN A 592 42.28 -13.33 -29.10
CA ASN A 592 42.58 -12.69 -27.81
C ASN A 592 44.05 -12.83 -27.42
N THR A 593 44.66 -14.00 -27.71
CA THR A 593 46.10 -14.21 -27.50
C THR A 593 46.91 -13.23 -28.36
N ARG A 594 46.55 -13.10 -29.64
CA ARG A 594 47.21 -12.16 -30.56
C ARG A 594 47.01 -10.69 -30.18
N ILE A 595 45.84 -10.29 -29.66
CA ILE A 595 45.60 -8.94 -29.13
C ILE A 595 46.51 -8.69 -27.93
N GLY A 596 46.69 -9.68 -27.04
CA GLY A 596 47.61 -9.61 -25.92
C GLY A 596 49.07 -9.40 -26.36
N GLU A 597 49.53 -10.17 -27.36
CA GLU A 597 50.86 -10.01 -27.97
C GLU A 597 51.04 -8.61 -28.55
N ILE A 598 50.09 -8.12 -29.36
CA ILE A 598 50.18 -6.79 -29.98
C ILE A 598 50.15 -5.68 -28.92
N LYS A 599 49.29 -5.78 -27.90
CA LYS A 599 49.28 -4.80 -26.79
C LYS A 599 50.59 -4.83 -25.99
N ALA A 600 51.27 -5.98 -25.91
CA ALA A 600 52.61 -6.08 -25.31
C ALA A 600 53.68 -5.44 -26.21
N GLU A 601 53.69 -5.73 -27.51
CA GLU A 601 54.56 -5.09 -28.51
C GLU A 601 54.40 -3.56 -28.49
N VAL A 602 53.16 -3.06 -28.40
CA VAL A 602 52.88 -1.61 -28.30
C VAL A 602 53.40 -1.00 -26.99
N ARG A 603 53.33 -1.72 -25.87
CA ARG A 603 53.94 -1.24 -24.60
C ARG A 603 55.46 -1.27 -24.65
N GLU A 604 56.05 -2.22 -25.37
CA GLU A 604 57.50 -2.34 -25.51
C GLU A 604 58.12 -1.18 -26.29
N LEU A 605 57.36 -0.56 -27.20
CA LEU A 605 57.77 0.68 -27.90
C LEU A 605 57.97 1.88 -26.96
N GLY A 606 57.49 1.80 -25.72
CA GLY A 606 57.61 2.87 -24.72
C GLY A 606 56.83 4.13 -25.09
N ASP A 607 57.11 5.22 -24.39
CA ASP A 607 56.48 6.51 -24.66
C ASP A 607 57.03 7.10 -25.97
N ILE A 608 56.22 7.03 -27.03
CA ILE A 608 56.58 7.55 -28.36
C ILE A 608 56.56 9.08 -28.31
N ASN A 609 57.74 9.70 -28.19
CA ASN A 609 57.89 11.15 -28.18
C ASN A 609 57.87 11.72 -29.61
N LEU A 610 56.69 12.11 -30.08
CA LEU A 610 56.51 12.75 -31.40
C LEU A 610 57.21 14.12 -31.51
N GLY A 611 57.49 14.80 -30.40
CA GLY A 611 58.22 16.08 -30.37
C GLY A 611 59.71 15.96 -30.74
N SER A 612 60.26 14.74 -30.67
CA SER A 612 61.66 14.47 -31.05
C SER A 612 61.96 14.77 -32.53
N ILE A 613 60.94 14.75 -33.39
CA ILE A 613 61.07 15.05 -34.82
C ILE A 613 61.34 16.55 -35.05
N GLU A 614 60.67 17.43 -34.29
CA GLU A 614 60.91 18.87 -34.34
C GLU A 614 62.20 19.26 -33.61
N GLU A 615 62.49 18.65 -32.45
CA GLU A 615 63.75 18.87 -31.73
C GLU A 615 64.96 18.52 -32.59
N TYR A 616 64.93 17.40 -33.32
CA TYR A 616 66.02 17.02 -34.22
C TYR A 616 66.28 18.08 -35.29
N LYS A 617 65.22 18.64 -35.91
CA LYS A 617 65.36 19.70 -36.92
C LYS A 617 66.06 20.93 -36.33
N ILE A 618 65.60 21.38 -35.16
CA ILE A 618 66.17 22.56 -34.46
C ILE A 618 67.65 22.32 -34.12
N VAL A 619 67.99 21.15 -33.59
CA VAL A 619 69.36 20.82 -33.18
C VAL A 619 70.29 20.70 -34.39
N ALA A 620 69.84 20.10 -35.49
CA ALA A 620 70.64 19.94 -36.70
C ALA A 620 70.99 21.29 -37.36
N GLU A 621 70.04 22.23 -37.41
CA GLU A 621 70.29 23.59 -37.92
C GLU A 621 71.31 24.34 -37.06
N ARG A 622 71.17 24.26 -35.73
CA ARG A 622 72.12 24.89 -34.79
C ARG A 622 73.53 24.33 -34.92
N HIS A 623 73.67 23.00 -35.05
CA HIS A 623 74.98 22.37 -35.24
C HIS A 623 75.67 22.85 -36.53
N THR A 624 74.91 22.93 -37.62
CA THR A 624 75.43 23.37 -38.92
C THR A 624 75.95 24.80 -38.85
N SER A 625 75.21 25.71 -38.21
CA SER A 625 75.64 27.11 -38.03
C SER A 625 76.93 27.24 -37.21
N LEU A 626 77.03 26.55 -36.08
CA LEU A 626 78.20 26.61 -35.20
C LEU A 626 79.47 26.03 -35.85
N LYS A 627 79.32 24.99 -36.67
CA LYS A 627 80.44 24.38 -37.40
C LYS A 627 81.10 25.38 -38.36
N THR A 628 80.28 26.12 -39.12
CA THR A 628 80.78 27.14 -40.06
C THR A 628 81.58 28.24 -39.35
N GLN A 629 81.08 28.73 -38.20
CA GLN A 629 81.79 29.77 -37.43
C GLN A 629 83.14 29.28 -36.87
N PHE A 630 83.22 28.01 -36.46
CA PHE A 630 84.45 27.41 -35.97
C PHE A 630 85.53 27.35 -37.06
N ASP A 631 85.15 26.94 -38.27
CA ASP A 631 86.10 26.78 -39.38
C ASP A 631 86.69 28.13 -39.83
N ASP A 632 85.92 29.22 -39.80
CA ASP A 632 86.40 30.58 -40.12
C ASP A 632 87.40 31.11 -39.09
N LEU A 633 87.15 30.89 -37.79
CA LEU A 633 88.07 31.29 -36.72
C LEU A 633 89.43 30.57 -36.83
N GLN A 634 89.43 29.31 -37.27
CA GLN A 634 90.67 28.56 -37.46
C GLN A 634 91.55 29.17 -38.55
N LYS A 635 90.95 29.63 -39.66
CA LYS A 635 91.68 30.30 -40.74
C LYS A 635 92.29 31.62 -40.27
N ALA A 636 91.51 32.47 -39.60
CA ALA A 636 91.98 33.76 -39.11
C ALA A 636 93.20 33.62 -38.16
N LYS A 637 93.25 32.56 -37.35
CA LYS A 637 94.41 32.26 -36.50
C LYS A 637 95.68 31.98 -37.31
N ALA A 638 95.57 31.19 -38.38
CA ALA A 638 96.72 30.83 -39.20
C ALA A 638 97.34 32.06 -39.89
N ASP A 639 96.50 32.94 -40.43
CA ASP A 639 96.94 34.17 -41.12
C ASP A 639 97.73 35.10 -40.19
N LEU A 640 97.26 35.28 -38.94
CA LEU A 640 97.95 36.13 -37.95
C LEU A 640 99.33 35.60 -37.56
N GLN A 641 99.51 34.28 -37.46
CA GLN A 641 100.81 33.70 -37.13
C GLN A 641 101.85 33.93 -38.23
N GLN A 642 101.42 33.90 -39.50
CA GLN A 642 102.31 34.17 -40.63
C GLN A 642 102.79 35.62 -40.65
N LEU A 643 101.91 36.58 -40.36
CA LEU A 643 102.25 38.00 -40.33
C LEU A 643 103.32 38.33 -39.27
N ILE A 644 103.28 37.68 -38.11
CA ILE A 644 104.26 37.90 -37.03
C ILE A 644 105.67 37.48 -37.45
N LEU A 645 105.80 36.37 -38.18
CA LEU A 645 107.09 35.88 -38.66
C LEU A 645 107.73 36.86 -39.66
N GLU A 646 106.94 37.41 -40.58
CA GLU A 646 107.43 38.36 -41.58
C GLU A 646 107.92 39.68 -40.96
N LEU A 647 107.21 40.20 -39.96
CA LEU A 647 107.60 41.43 -39.27
C LEU A 647 108.89 41.26 -38.47
N THR A 648 109.07 40.12 -37.80
CA THR A 648 110.25 39.86 -36.95
C THR A 648 111.54 39.82 -37.79
N ALA A 649 111.52 39.12 -38.93
CA ALA A 649 112.67 39.06 -39.85
C ALA A 649 113.07 40.44 -40.42
N THR A 650 112.07 41.30 -40.63
CA THR A 650 112.31 42.67 -41.11
C THR A 650 113.02 43.52 -40.05
N MET A 651 112.65 43.39 -38.77
CA MET A 651 113.27 44.13 -37.66
C MET A 651 114.75 43.77 -37.48
N GLU A 652 115.09 42.48 -37.51
CA GLU A 652 116.48 41.99 -37.37
C GLU A 652 117.40 42.60 -38.45
N THR A 653 116.91 42.63 -39.70
CA THR A 653 117.67 43.16 -40.83
C THR A 653 117.98 44.65 -40.68
N VAL A 654 117.03 45.44 -40.17
CA VAL A 654 117.20 46.89 -39.97
C VAL A 654 118.19 47.17 -38.84
N PHE A 655 118.10 46.42 -37.73
CA PHE A 655 118.98 46.61 -36.58
C PHE A 655 120.45 46.39 -36.94
N LEU A 656 120.79 45.25 -37.56
CA LEU A 656 122.17 44.91 -37.91
C LEU A 656 122.83 45.99 -38.77
N LYS A 657 122.09 46.49 -39.76
CA LYS A 657 122.59 47.51 -40.69
C LYS A 657 122.92 48.84 -39.98
N GLN A 658 122.12 49.25 -39.00
CA GLN A 658 122.37 50.49 -38.24
C GLN A 658 123.49 50.29 -37.21
N PHE A 659 123.55 49.13 -36.55
CA PHE A 659 124.57 48.81 -35.56
C PHE A 659 126.00 48.87 -36.15
N GLU A 660 126.20 48.29 -37.34
CA GLU A 660 127.50 48.36 -38.04
C GLU A 660 127.93 49.80 -38.35
N LEU A 661 126.98 50.68 -38.69
CA LEU A 661 127.26 52.07 -39.03
C LEU A 661 127.65 52.89 -37.79
N ILE A 662 126.98 52.68 -36.65
CA ILE A 662 127.36 53.29 -35.37
C ILE A 662 128.76 52.83 -34.96
N GLN A 663 129.05 51.54 -35.08
CA GLN A 663 130.35 50.97 -34.72
C GLN A 663 131.51 51.58 -35.52
N LYS A 664 131.31 51.78 -36.83
CA LYS A 664 132.29 52.45 -37.69
C LYS A 664 132.54 53.90 -37.28
N ASN A 665 131.47 54.65 -36.98
CA ASN A 665 131.59 56.04 -36.53
C ASN A 665 132.30 56.12 -35.17
N PHE A 666 131.97 55.22 -34.24
CA PHE A 666 132.55 55.21 -32.89
C PHE A 666 134.07 55.01 -32.90
N SER A 667 134.54 54.06 -33.71
CA SER A 667 135.98 53.81 -33.86
C SER A 667 136.72 55.06 -34.37
N SER A 668 136.12 55.81 -35.30
CA SER A 668 136.70 57.01 -35.89
C SER A 668 136.73 58.19 -34.91
N VAL A 669 135.60 58.48 -34.26
CA VAL A 669 135.47 59.61 -33.33
C VAL A 669 136.37 59.41 -32.11
N PHE A 670 136.46 58.19 -31.60
CA PHE A 670 137.31 57.87 -30.47
C PHE A 670 138.79 58.16 -30.77
N ALA A 671 139.29 57.72 -31.92
CA ALA A 671 140.67 57.96 -32.31
C ALA A 671 140.99 59.46 -32.46
N GLU A 672 140.03 60.26 -32.95
CA GLU A 672 140.20 61.70 -33.12
C GLU A 672 140.23 62.46 -31.79
N LEU A 673 139.31 62.18 -30.86
CA LEU A 673 139.24 62.84 -29.56
C LEU A 673 140.44 62.52 -28.65
N PHE A 674 140.93 61.28 -28.67
CA PHE A 674 142.08 60.87 -27.85
C PHE A 674 143.44 61.18 -28.49
N GLY A 675 143.48 61.60 -29.78
CA GLY A 675 144.72 61.80 -30.53
C GLY A 675 145.46 60.48 -30.83
N GLY A 676 144.70 59.38 -30.93
CA GLY A 676 145.17 57.98 -31.04
C GLY A 676 144.40 57.04 -30.11
N GLY A 677 144.49 55.72 -30.34
CA GLY A 677 143.73 54.70 -29.60
C GLY A 677 142.69 53.96 -30.47
N PHE A 678 141.95 53.02 -29.87
CA PHE A 678 140.96 52.18 -30.57
C PHE A 678 139.74 51.90 -29.68
N ALA A 679 138.53 51.90 -30.23
CA ALA A 679 137.32 51.50 -29.50
C ALA A 679 136.34 50.72 -30.39
N GLU A 680 135.61 49.76 -29.82
CA GLU A 680 134.66 48.87 -30.50
C GLU A 680 133.42 48.57 -29.65
N LEU A 681 132.27 48.49 -30.32
CA LEU A 681 130.98 48.00 -29.86
C LEU A 681 130.80 46.54 -30.32
N ARG A 682 130.46 45.66 -29.39
CA ARG A 682 130.29 44.23 -29.66
C ARG A 682 128.93 43.73 -29.15
N LEU A 683 128.21 42.98 -29.99
CA LEU A 683 126.99 42.26 -29.58
C LEU A 683 127.37 41.00 -28.78
N THR A 684 126.66 40.76 -27.67
CA THR A 684 126.91 39.61 -26.78
C THR A 684 126.45 38.30 -27.41
N ASP A 685 125.33 38.32 -28.13
CA ASP A 685 124.82 37.19 -28.90
C ASP A 685 124.53 37.62 -30.35
N LYS A 686 125.02 36.84 -31.31
CA LYS A 686 124.81 37.12 -32.74
C LYS A 686 123.59 36.40 -33.31
N GLU A 687 122.99 35.45 -32.59
CA GLU A 687 121.79 34.72 -33.02
C GLU A 687 120.50 35.41 -32.55
N ASP A 688 120.51 36.08 -31.39
CA ASP A 688 119.40 36.92 -30.92
C ASP A 688 119.79 38.40 -30.90
N VAL A 689 119.76 39.00 -32.09
CA VAL A 689 120.19 40.38 -32.29
C VAL A 689 119.26 41.39 -31.60
N LEU A 690 117.98 41.07 -31.46
CA LEU A 690 116.99 41.97 -30.83
C LEU A 690 116.95 41.84 -29.30
N GLY A 691 117.41 40.71 -28.74
CA GLY A 691 117.41 40.44 -27.30
C GLY A 691 118.76 40.55 -26.58
N CYS A 692 119.88 40.77 -27.28
CA CYS A 692 121.23 40.75 -26.68
C CYS A 692 121.76 42.10 -26.16
N ASP A 693 122.72 42.05 -25.23
CA ASP A 693 123.43 43.21 -24.69
C ASP A 693 124.59 43.69 -25.61
N ILE A 694 124.94 44.98 -25.53
CA ILE A 694 126.04 45.62 -26.29
C ILE A 694 127.20 45.99 -25.35
N ASP A 695 128.37 45.40 -25.57
CA ASP A 695 129.62 45.71 -24.86
C ASP A 695 130.38 46.86 -25.52
N ILE A 696 130.85 47.81 -24.70
CA ILE A 696 131.69 48.95 -25.14
C ILE A 696 133.13 48.72 -24.66
N ILE A 697 134.05 48.54 -25.61
CA ILE A 697 135.45 48.23 -25.36
C ILE A 697 136.32 49.35 -25.91
N ALA A 698 137.26 49.88 -25.13
CA ALA A 698 138.11 50.99 -25.55
C ALA A 698 139.56 50.87 -25.08
N GLN A 699 140.47 51.45 -25.87
CA GLN A 699 141.92 51.46 -25.67
C GLN A 699 142.44 52.90 -25.84
N PRO A 700 142.61 53.66 -24.75
CA PRO A 700 143.27 54.96 -24.76
C PRO A 700 144.76 54.83 -25.17
N PRO A 701 145.36 55.89 -25.73
CA PRO A 701 146.75 55.87 -26.20
C PRO A 701 147.72 55.56 -25.05
N GLY A 702 148.54 54.52 -25.22
CA GLY A 702 149.51 54.04 -24.22
C GLY A 702 148.97 53.03 -23.18
N LYS A 703 147.68 52.66 -23.22
CA LYS A 703 147.07 51.64 -22.34
C LYS A 703 146.59 50.40 -23.10
N LYS A 704 146.22 49.34 -22.35
CA LYS A 704 145.63 48.10 -22.90
C LYS A 704 144.12 48.26 -23.12
N LEU A 705 143.56 47.43 -24.00
CA LEU A 705 142.11 47.31 -24.25
C LEU A 705 141.37 46.94 -22.94
N GLN A 706 140.36 47.72 -22.56
CA GLN A 706 139.54 47.49 -21.36
C GLN A 706 138.06 47.82 -21.63
N LEU A 707 137.16 47.18 -20.87
CA LEU A 707 135.73 47.53 -20.85
C LEU A 707 135.53 48.95 -20.26
N LEU A 708 134.50 49.67 -20.72
CA LEU A 708 134.20 51.04 -20.30
C LEU A 708 134.19 51.24 -18.77
N THR A 709 133.74 50.24 -18.01
CA THR A 709 133.65 50.27 -16.54
C THR A 709 135.01 50.28 -15.83
N LEU A 710 136.09 49.85 -16.51
CA LEU A 710 137.44 49.73 -15.96
C LEU A 710 138.35 50.93 -16.28
N LEU A 711 137.86 51.91 -17.03
CA LEU A 711 138.61 53.12 -17.41
C LEU A 711 138.60 54.17 -16.29
N SER A 712 139.61 55.05 -16.28
CA SER A 712 139.65 56.18 -15.33
C SER A 712 138.49 57.16 -15.57
N GLY A 713 138.10 57.95 -14.56
CA GLY A 713 136.92 58.82 -14.64
C GLY A 713 136.90 59.76 -15.86
N GLY A 714 138.04 60.36 -16.20
CA GLY A 714 138.19 61.22 -17.39
C GLY A 714 138.18 60.43 -18.70
N GLU A 715 138.81 59.25 -18.75
CA GLU A 715 138.79 58.38 -19.95
C GLU A 715 137.41 57.81 -20.22
N ARG A 716 136.66 57.43 -19.17
CA ARG A 716 135.28 56.96 -19.27
C ARG A 716 134.37 58.06 -19.81
N ALA A 717 134.52 59.29 -19.30
CA ALA A 717 133.78 60.45 -19.79
C ALA A 717 134.07 60.71 -21.26
N LEU A 718 135.34 60.74 -21.66
CA LEU A 718 135.72 60.98 -23.06
C LEU A 718 135.29 59.85 -24.01
N THR A 719 135.31 58.59 -23.55
CA THR A 719 134.80 57.44 -24.32
C THR A 719 133.28 57.53 -24.52
N ALA A 720 132.54 57.93 -23.49
CA ALA A 720 131.09 58.14 -23.57
C ALA A 720 130.75 59.32 -24.50
N ILE A 721 131.52 60.41 -24.43
CA ILE A 721 131.41 61.55 -25.36
C ILE A 721 131.68 61.08 -26.80
N ALA A 722 132.69 60.24 -27.03
CA ALA A 722 132.98 59.68 -28.35
C ALA A 722 131.82 58.81 -28.89
N LEU A 723 131.18 58.00 -28.04
CA LEU A 723 130.02 57.19 -28.42
C LEU A 723 128.80 58.07 -28.72
N LEU A 724 128.56 59.10 -27.92
CA LEU A 724 127.50 60.07 -28.17
C LEU A 724 127.70 60.72 -29.54
N PHE A 725 128.90 61.23 -29.83
CA PHE A 725 129.21 61.82 -31.13
C PHE A 725 129.10 60.81 -32.28
N ALA A 726 129.45 59.54 -32.07
CA ALA A 726 129.26 58.49 -33.08
C ALA A 726 127.79 58.25 -33.43
N MET A 727 126.91 58.29 -32.43
CA MET A 727 125.46 58.25 -32.62
C MET A 727 124.95 59.52 -33.29
N LEU A 728 125.47 60.69 -32.92
CA LEU A 728 125.13 61.97 -33.56
C LEU A 728 125.57 61.99 -35.03
N MET A 729 126.70 61.37 -35.39
CA MET A 729 127.13 61.24 -36.79
C MET A 729 126.22 60.34 -37.62
N LEU A 730 125.54 59.37 -37.01
CA LEU A 730 124.57 58.52 -37.70
C LEU A 730 123.37 59.34 -38.20
N LYS A 731 122.93 60.31 -37.39
CA LYS A 731 121.80 61.19 -37.68
C LYS A 731 122.06 62.57 -37.06
N PRO A 732 122.76 63.48 -37.76
CA PRO A 732 123.15 64.76 -37.19
C PRO A 732 121.92 65.57 -36.79
N PRO A 733 121.79 65.95 -35.49
CA PRO A 733 120.68 66.79 -35.06
C PRO A 733 120.90 68.24 -35.52
N ALA A 734 119.81 69.00 -35.60
CA ALA A 734 119.87 70.42 -35.95
C ALA A 734 120.63 71.27 -34.90
N PHE A 735 120.50 70.91 -33.62
CA PHE A 735 121.24 71.51 -32.52
C PHE A 735 121.59 70.46 -31.45
N CYS A 736 122.67 70.69 -30.71
CA CYS A 736 123.14 69.84 -29.62
C CYS A 736 123.52 70.72 -28.42
N MET A 737 122.96 70.43 -27.25
CA MET A 737 123.27 71.13 -26.00
C MET A 737 124.10 70.22 -25.11
N LEU A 738 125.25 70.71 -24.67
CA LEU A 738 126.22 69.96 -23.87
C LEU A 738 126.46 70.75 -22.57
N ASP A 739 126.04 70.18 -21.44
CA ASP A 739 126.11 70.83 -20.12
C ASP A 739 127.17 70.15 -19.26
N GLU A 740 128.24 70.89 -18.95
CA GLU A 740 129.39 70.49 -18.11
C GLU A 740 130.01 69.12 -18.43
N ILE A 741 129.90 68.64 -19.67
CA ILE A 741 130.36 67.30 -20.04
C ILE A 741 131.88 67.15 -19.97
N GLU A 742 132.60 68.25 -20.07
CA GLU A 742 134.06 68.31 -20.00
C GLU A 742 134.60 68.53 -18.57
N SER A 743 133.73 68.62 -17.57
CA SER A 743 134.09 68.83 -16.16
C SER A 743 135.09 67.78 -15.64
N ALA A 744 134.97 66.54 -16.10
CA ALA A 744 135.85 65.43 -15.75
C ALA A 744 137.12 65.31 -16.61
N LEU A 745 137.30 66.19 -17.60
CA LEU A 745 138.45 66.17 -18.51
C LEU A 745 139.61 67.03 -17.96
N ASP A 746 140.84 66.64 -18.28
CA ASP A 746 142.04 67.45 -18.03
C ASP A 746 142.17 68.58 -19.06
N GLU A 747 143.05 69.56 -18.83
CA GLU A 747 143.21 70.71 -19.74
C GLU A 747 143.50 70.29 -21.20
N ALA A 748 144.34 69.27 -21.40
CA ALA A 748 144.69 68.78 -22.73
C ALA A 748 143.48 68.17 -23.48
N ASN A 749 142.66 67.36 -22.80
CA ASN A 749 141.46 66.78 -23.42
C ASN A 749 140.32 67.79 -23.56
N VAL A 750 140.21 68.79 -22.69
CA VAL A 750 139.26 69.91 -22.85
C VAL A 750 139.53 70.67 -24.15
N SER A 751 140.79 70.99 -24.45
CA SER A 751 141.15 71.65 -25.71
C SER A 751 140.85 70.77 -26.93
N ARG A 752 141.15 69.46 -26.90
CA ARG A 752 140.81 68.55 -28.01
C ARG A 752 139.31 68.41 -28.23
N PHE A 753 138.54 68.31 -27.14
CA PHE A 753 137.09 68.30 -27.19
C PHE A 753 136.56 69.61 -27.79
N ALA A 754 137.07 70.76 -27.35
CA ALA A 754 136.66 72.07 -27.87
C ALA A 754 137.00 72.22 -29.36
N ASP A 755 138.20 71.81 -29.79
CA ASP A 755 138.60 71.80 -31.21
C ASP A 755 137.75 70.86 -32.06
N TYR A 756 137.37 69.70 -31.52
CA TYR A 756 136.51 68.74 -32.20
C TYR A 756 135.10 69.30 -32.38
N VAL A 757 134.53 69.89 -31.33
CA VAL A 757 133.22 70.58 -31.37
C VAL A 757 133.24 71.73 -32.38
N LYS A 758 134.31 72.53 -32.42
CA LYS A 758 134.46 73.61 -33.42
C LYS A 758 134.49 73.09 -34.85
N ARG A 759 135.20 71.99 -35.10
CA ARG A 759 135.22 71.37 -36.43
C ARG A 759 133.85 70.85 -36.84
N TYR A 760 133.06 70.39 -35.87
CA TYR A 760 131.72 69.86 -36.14
C TYR A 760 130.61 70.90 -36.10
N SER A 761 130.88 72.15 -35.68
CA SER A 761 129.86 73.20 -35.61
C SER A 761 129.38 73.70 -36.98
N ASP A 762 130.08 73.37 -38.08
CA ASP A 762 129.67 73.76 -39.43
C ASP A 762 128.31 73.14 -39.86
N GLY A 763 127.95 71.99 -39.29
CA GLY A 763 126.72 71.25 -39.64
C GLY A 763 125.66 71.13 -38.53
N THR A 764 126.04 71.38 -37.27
CA THR A 764 125.17 71.27 -36.10
C THR A 764 125.43 72.43 -35.15
N GLN A 765 124.38 73.08 -34.67
CA GLN A 765 124.54 74.16 -33.69
C GLN A 765 124.87 73.59 -32.31
N PHE A 766 126.05 73.89 -31.77
CA PHE A 766 126.44 73.48 -30.41
C PHE A 766 126.22 74.59 -29.39
N ILE A 767 125.51 74.28 -28.31
CA ILE A 767 125.36 75.14 -27.13
C ILE A 767 126.11 74.47 -25.98
N LEU A 768 127.24 75.04 -25.57
CA LEU A 768 128.03 74.53 -24.45
C LEU A 768 127.80 75.37 -23.19
N ILE A 769 127.45 74.70 -22.10
CA ILE A 769 127.43 75.28 -20.76
C ILE A 769 128.67 74.75 -20.06
N THR A 770 129.62 75.64 -19.79
CA THR A 770 130.94 75.28 -19.26
C THR A 770 131.48 76.38 -18.36
N HIS A 771 132.32 76.00 -17.39
CA HIS A 771 133.17 76.92 -16.62
C HIS A 771 134.66 76.78 -17.01
N ARG A 772 135.00 75.95 -18.00
CA ARG A 772 136.38 75.64 -18.42
C ARG A 772 136.83 76.60 -19.51
N LYS A 773 137.91 77.34 -19.24
CA LYS A 773 138.48 78.33 -20.17
C LYS A 773 138.77 77.75 -21.56
N GLY A 774 139.35 76.54 -21.63
CA GLY A 774 139.68 75.88 -22.90
C GLY A 774 138.48 75.61 -23.82
N SER A 775 137.27 75.44 -23.28
CA SER A 775 136.04 75.34 -24.08
C SER A 775 135.46 76.70 -24.43
N MET A 776 135.53 77.67 -23.51
CA MET A 776 135.07 79.05 -23.75
C MET A 776 135.86 79.77 -24.85
N GLU A 777 137.16 79.50 -24.98
CA GLU A 777 138.04 80.12 -25.98
C GLU A 777 137.63 79.82 -27.43
N VAL A 778 136.86 78.75 -27.63
CA VAL A 778 136.52 78.24 -28.96
C VAL A 778 135.11 78.67 -29.40
N CYS A 779 134.33 79.32 -28.52
CA CYS A 779 132.96 79.73 -28.78
C CYS A 779 132.86 81.07 -29.54
N ASP A 780 131.95 81.17 -30.52
CA ASP A 780 131.67 82.41 -31.26
C ASP A 780 130.89 83.44 -30.44
N THR A 781 130.08 83.00 -29.48
CA THR A 781 129.24 83.86 -28.64
C THR A 781 129.15 83.27 -27.24
N LEU A 782 129.38 84.09 -26.22
CA LEU A 782 129.41 83.67 -24.83
C LEU A 782 128.23 84.30 -24.09
N TYR A 783 127.39 83.46 -23.49
CA TYR A 783 126.31 83.89 -22.63
C TYR A 783 126.72 83.66 -21.17
N GLY A 784 126.95 84.75 -20.43
CA GLY A 784 127.24 84.71 -19.00
C GLY A 784 125.97 84.86 -18.19
N VAL A 785 125.74 84.00 -17.21
CA VAL A 785 124.61 84.12 -16.29
C VAL A 785 125.10 84.77 -14.99
N SER A 786 124.55 85.93 -14.64
CA SER A 786 124.85 86.66 -13.39
C SER A 786 123.64 86.63 -12.47
N MET A 787 123.86 86.60 -11.16
CA MET A 787 122.81 86.78 -10.14
C MET A 787 123.03 88.11 -9.42
N GLU A 788 122.29 89.15 -9.83
CA GLU A 788 122.33 90.47 -9.17
C GLU A 788 121.60 90.44 -7.81
N GLU A 789 120.56 89.61 -7.68
CA GLU A 789 119.84 89.34 -6.43
C GLU A 789 119.73 87.83 -6.18
N LYS A 790 119.72 87.41 -4.90
CA LYS A 790 119.63 85.99 -4.51
C LYS A 790 118.37 85.35 -5.09
N GLY A 791 118.56 84.50 -6.11
CA GLY A 791 117.50 83.69 -6.72
C GLY A 791 116.94 84.22 -8.05
N VAL A 792 117.39 85.37 -8.57
CA VAL A 792 117.04 85.86 -9.91
C VAL A 792 118.29 85.88 -10.78
N SER A 793 118.36 84.95 -11.74
CA SER A 793 119.44 84.87 -12.72
C SER A 793 119.12 85.73 -13.94
N LYS A 794 120.03 86.65 -14.30
CA LYS A 794 119.97 87.46 -15.52
C LYS A 794 121.05 86.99 -16.50
N VAL A 795 120.68 86.81 -17.76
CA VAL A 795 121.60 86.38 -18.83
C VAL A 795 122.21 87.62 -19.49
N VAL A 796 123.53 87.70 -19.51
CA VAL A 796 124.31 88.74 -20.18
C VAL A 796 125.03 88.09 -21.35
N SER A 797 124.88 88.61 -22.56
CA SER A 797 125.58 88.10 -23.73
C SER A 797 126.81 88.96 -24.05
N ALA A 798 127.92 88.29 -24.38
CA ALA A 798 129.12 88.90 -24.91
C ALA A 798 129.42 88.20 -26.25
N ARG A 799 129.37 88.98 -27.33
CA ARG A 799 129.78 88.53 -28.65
C ARG A 799 131.24 88.93 -28.83
N PHE A 800 132.14 87.97 -29.02
CA PHE A 800 133.52 88.27 -29.37
C PHE A 800 133.54 88.63 -30.86
N GLY A 801 133.45 89.93 -31.16
CA GLY A 801 133.53 90.47 -32.51
C GLY A 801 134.50 91.65 -32.56
N GLU A 802 135.54 91.53 -33.38
CA GLU A 802 136.45 92.60 -33.80
C GLU A 802 135.62 93.83 -34.24
N SER A 803 135.69 95.01 -33.65
CA SER A 803 136.84 95.93 -33.64
C SER A 803 136.52 97.15 -32.75
N GLY A 804 137.51 97.75 -32.08
CA GLY A 804 137.46 99.20 -31.80
C GLY A 804 137.36 99.94 -33.15
N ASP A 805 136.52 100.97 -33.33
CA ASP A 805 136.41 102.13 -32.46
C ASP A 805 134.99 102.76 -32.45
N SER A 806 134.61 103.28 -31.28
CA SER A 806 133.53 104.23 -30.97
C SER A 806 132.06 103.92 -31.33
N ALA A 807 131.29 103.48 -30.32
CA ALA A 807 130.26 104.29 -29.62
C ALA A 807 129.08 103.43 -29.09
N ASN A 808 128.86 103.56 -27.78
CA ASN A 808 127.74 103.08 -26.95
C ASN A 808 126.41 102.80 -27.66
N VAL A 809 125.78 101.67 -27.31
CA VAL A 809 124.51 101.63 -26.53
C VAL A 809 124.49 100.33 -25.70
N MET A 810 124.39 100.48 -24.37
CA MET A 810 123.92 99.40 -23.48
C MET A 810 122.40 99.32 -23.60
N GLN A 811 121.87 98.18 -24.01
CA GLN A 811 120.47 97.80 -23.76
C GLN A 811 120.46 96.62 -22.79
N ALA A 812 119.84 96.86 -21.63
CA ALA A 812 119.42 95.81 -20.72
C ALA A 812 118.01 95.40 -21.12
N ASP A 813 117.84 94.13 -21.50
CA ASP A 813 116.60 93.39 -21.29
C ASP A 813 116.80 92.55 -20.02
#